data_AF-A0A0D8Y1P6-F1
#
_entry.id   AF-A0A0D8Y1P6-F1
#
_cell.length_a   1.000
_cell.length_b   1.000
_cell.length_c   1.000
_cell.angle_alpha   90.00
_cell.angle_beta   90.00
_cell.angle_gamma   90.00
#
_symmetry.space_group_name_H-M   'P 1'
#
loop_
_entity.id
_entity.type
_entity.pdbx_description
1 polymer ?
#
loop_
_entity_poly.entity_id
_entity_poly.type
_entity_poly.pdbx_seq_one_letter_code
_entity_poly.pdbx_strand_id
1 'polypeptide(L)'
;MLAERPLYIQIWGVVELYEVELLKDGIYMGSGLSLTEVNKHLMRYMEQLPVEQCGVFRALHKIMHWFAGKHVRNVASIAGNLVTASPISDLNPVWMASGAKDLDIGFDTLDPSVTYEFIGSHKEEKQKQSKAVWKNSKIQWKGDKIVVLESEERLRCPTIDENFFLGYRKSIVEEHEVIKGIIIPFTTENQFFNVYKQARRRDDDISIVTGAFNAVIDLQTLVVQHIQISFGGIATKTVLASNTISQLKGKKWDQSLLDEALELIAEEFSLSAGVPGGMERYRQTLTLSFFFKFFLEVAEKLHLENISDRNQIVDIGRTIPSGLISTQVYQQVPIEQRSHDSVGRPIPHVSGSKHTTGEAIYCGDIKIPNCLHMAFVLSPIASGVLESVDPSEALKLDGVLSFIDEHDVLENVRIGHHNDTPIFAKNEISYHGQPVGAIIAVDHESALRAANAVKLKFLSQAAIVSIENDWSAYDYVVEGEIKIGGQEHFYLETQQCLVIPNEGDELEIITSAQGTNDVQLSYFYMETAKCLGIPAHKIVVKVKRIGGGFGGKESTGPLLTVPAAIAARKLRKPVRIILERFDDMAITGTRHPFKFVYKVAMDKSGMLRDFSVKAYSNCGHSLDLSQGVMRESPKKMKRLKLFMIEKCVRTCNGTYRQLL
;
A
#
# COMPACT_ATOMS: atom_id res chain seq x y z
N MET A 1 -11.85 -6.05 -11.76
CA MET A 1 -13.31 -6.12 -11.58
C MET A 1 -13.61 -6.72 -10.22
N LEU A 2 -13.93 -5.91 -9.22
CA LEU A 2 -14.65 -6.39 -8.05
C LEU A 2 -16.09 -6.60 -8.52
N ALA A 3 -16.55 -7.85 -8.56
CA ALA A 3 -17.97 -8.11 -8.81
C ALA A 3 -18.76 -7.38 -7.71
N GLU A 4 -19.69 -6.51 -8.09
CA GLU A 4 -20.66 -5.95 -7.15
C GLU A 4 -21.34 -7.12 -6.43
N ARG A 5 -21.20 -7.18 -5.11
CA ARG A 5 -21.90 -8.18 -4.31
C ARG A 5 -23.31 -7.61 -4.07
N PRO A 6 -24.37 -8.27 -4.58
CA PRO A 6 -25.72 -7.71 -4.51
C PRO A 6 -26.31 -7.72 -3.09
N LEU A 7 -25.71 -8.49 -2.17
CA LEU A 7 -26.16 -8.65 -0.79
C LEU A 7 -24.97 -8.60 0.18
N TYR A 8 -25.16 -7.87 1.27
CA TYR A 8 -24.24 -7.83 2.41
C TYR A 8 -25.01 -8.18 3.69
N ILE A 9 -24.46 -9.08 4.50
CA ILE A 9 -25.01 -9.46 5.80
C ILE A 9 -24.06 -8.95 6.88
N GLN A 10 -24.56 -8.11 7.78
CA GLN A 10 -23.78 -7.57 8.90
C GLN A 10 -24.11 -8.33 10.19
N ILE A 11 -23.09 -8.95 10.78
CA ILE A 11 -23.25 -9.87 11.92
C ILE A 11 -22.96 -9.24 13.30
N TRP A 12 -22.81 -7.91 13.37
CA TRP A 12 -22.40 -7.23 14.62
C TRP A 12 -23.39 -7.36 15.78
N GLY A 13 -24.65 -7.66 15.50
CA GLY A 13 -25.69 -7.87 16.51
C GLY A 13 -25.76 -9.28 17.10
N VAL A 14 -24.97 -10.23 16.58
CA VAL A 14 -25.02 -11.65 16.99
C VAL A 14 -24.13 -11.86 18.20
N VAL A 15 -24.73 -11.93 19.39
CA VAL A 15 -24.02 -11.95 20.68
C VAL A 15 -23.08 -13.14 20.80
N GLU A 16 -23.48 -14.29 20.25
CA GLU A 16 -22.75 -15.55 20.25
C GLU A 16 -21.37 -15.43 19.56
N LEU A 17 -21.21 -14.46 18.64
CA LEU A 17 -19.93 -14.21 17.97
C LEU A 17 -18.96 -13.36 18.79
N TYR A 18 -19.36 -12.86 19.97
CA TYR A 18 -18.54 -12.01 20.85
C TYR A 18 -18.20 -12.69 22.17
N GLU A 19 -18.55 -13.96 22.34
CA GLU A 19 -18.28 -14.71 23.56
C GLU A 19 -16.78 -15.00 23.72
N VAL A 20 -16.33 -15.02 24.98
CA VAL A 20 -14.97 -15.41 25.35
C VAL A 20 -15.08 -16.37 26.53
N GLU A 21 -14.51 -17.56 26.38
CA GLU A 21 -14.59 -18.61 27.40
C GLU A 21 -13.22 -19.23 27.65
N LEU A 22 -12.88 -19.41 28.92
CA LEU A 22 -11.70 -20.17 29.31
C LEU A 22 -12.04 -21.66 29.29
N LEU A 23 -11.40 -22.40 28.40
CA LEU A 23 -11.59 -23.84 28.26
C LEU A 23 -10.50 -24.60 29.03
N LYS A 24 -10.65 -25.93 29.11
CA LYS A 24 -9.65 -26.80 29.75
C LYS A 24 -8.29 -26.76 29.05
N ASP A 25 -8.29 -26.73 27.72
CA ASP A 25 -7.09 -26.89 26.88
C ASP A 25 -6.79 -25.62 26.04
N GLY A 26 -7.42 -24.49 26.35
CA GLY A 26 -7.22 -23.23 25.63
C GLY A 26 -8.24 -22.14 25.97
N ILE A 27 -8.36 -21.14 25.10
CA ILE A 27 -9.33 -20.06 25.21
C ILE A 27 -10.16 -20.01 23.94
N TYR A 28 -11.48 -20.01 24.11
CA TYR A 28 -12.41 -19.71 23.04
C TYR A 28 -12.55 -18.19 22.89
N MET A 29 -12.43 -17.70 21.66
CA MET A 29 -12.67 -16.31 21.30
C MET A 29 -13.62 -16.24 20.10
N GLY A 30 -14.75 -15.58 20.29
CA GLY A 30 -15.75 -15.35 19.26
C GLY A 30 -15.21 -14.57 18.06
N SER A 31 -15.72 -14.89 16.89
CA SER A 31 -15.22 -14.38 15.61
C SER A 31 -15.55 -12.91 15.32
N GLY A 32 -16.53 -12.35 16.04
CA GLY A 32 -16.96 -10.95 15.98
C GLY A 32 -16.01 -10.01 16.73
N LEU A 33 -15.16 -10.53 17.61
CA LEU A 33 -14.18 -9.72 18.35
C LEU A 33 -13.21 -9.03 17.38
N SER A 34 -12.97 -7.74 17.61
CA SER A 34 -11.92 -7.00 16.92
C SER A 34 -10.54 -7.49 17.36
N LEU A 35 -9.53 -7.36 16.50
CA LEU A 35 -8.14 -7.71 16.87
C LEU A 35 -7.64 -6.94 18.09
N THR A 36 -8.13 -5.71 18.30
CA THR A 36 -7.85 -4.95 19.53
C THR A 36 -8.44 -5.61 20.78
N GLU A 37 -9.68 -6.12 20.72
CA GLU A 37 -10.33 -6.82 21.84
C GLU A 37 -9.65 -8.15 22.12
N VAL A 38 -9.36 -8.93 21.07
CA VAL A 38 -8.60 -10.19 21.15
C VAL A 38 -7.28 -9.94 21.87
N ASN A 39 -6.51 -8.93 21.46
CA ASN A 39 -5.24 -8.60 22.09
C ASN A 39 -5.38 -8.22 23.58
N LYS A 40 -6.45 -7.49 23.94
CA LYS A 40 -6.74 -7.15 25.35
C LYS A 40 -7.06 -8.41 26.17
N HIS A 41 -7.85 -9.33 25.62
CA HIS A 41 -8.15 -10.60 26.28
C HIS A 41 -6.89 -11.43 26.47
N LEU A 42 -6.06 -11.59 25.42
CA LEU A 42 -4.78 -12.30 25.52
C LEU A 42 -3.89 -11.72 26.61
N MET A 43 -3.72 -10.39 26.67
CA MET A 43 -2.94 -9.74 27.72
C MET A 43 -3.48 -10.06 29.13
N ARG A 44 -4.80 -9.95 29.32
CA ARG A 44 -5.44 -10.27 30.60
C ARG A 44 -5.23 -11.73 31.01
N TYR A 45 -5.34 -12.68 30.08
CA TYR A 45 -5.11 -14.10 30.40
C TYR A 45 -3.63 -14.41 30.64
N MET A 46 -2.70 -13.74 29.94
CA MET A 46 -1.26 -13.87 30.20
C MET A 46 -0.84 -13.38 31.59
N GLU A 47 -1.60 -12.46 32.20
CA GLU A 47 -1.38 -12.04 33.59
C GLU A 47 -1.91 -13.06 34.63
N GLN A 48 -2.81 -13.96 34.22
CA GLN A 48 -3.53 -14.87 35.13
C GLN A 48 -3.06 -16.33 35.03
N LEU A 49 -2.52 -16.73 33.88
CA LEU A 49 -2.14 -18.10 33.59
C LEU A 49 -0.61 -18.30 33.73
N PRO A 50 -0.15 -19.55 33.98
CA PRO A 50 1.27 -19.87 33.94
C PRO A 50 1.93 -19.47 32.62
N VAL A 51 3.18 -19.03 32.68
CA VAL A 51 3.94 -18.54 31.51
C VAL A 51 4.08 -19.64 30.46
N GLU A 52 4.18 -20.89 30.90
CA GLU A 52 4.32 -22.10 30.09
C GLU A 52 3.07 -22.36 29.23
N GLN A 53 1.89 -21.89 29.67
CA GLN A 53 0.63 -22.04 28.93
C GLN A 53 0.39 -20.95 27.88
N CYS A 54 1.17 -19.88 27.93
CA CYS A 54 0.91 -18.66 27.18
C CYS A 54 1.77 -18.50 25.91
N GLY A 55 2.39 -19.56 25.40
CA GLY A 55 3.30 -19.50 24.25
C GLY A 55 2.63 -18.94 22.99
N VAL A 56 1.47 -19.48 22.61
CA VAL A 56 0.69 -18.99 21.47
C VAL A 56 0.16 -17.57 21.72
N PHE A 57 -0.28 -17.27 22.95
CA PHE A 57 -0.80 -15.93 23.31
C PHE A 57 0.28 -14.85 23.20
N ARG A 58 1.51 -15.13 23.63
CA ARG A 58 2.65 -14.23 23.47
C ARG A 58 2.98 -13.97 22.01
N ALA A 59 2.97 -15.02 21.18
CA ALA A 59 3.23 -14.87 19.75
C ALA A 59 2.14 -14.03 19.07
N LEU A 60 0.87 -14.27 19.39
CA LEU A 60 -0.26 -13.48 18.90
C LEU A 60 -0.18 -12.01 19.34
N HIS A 61 0.12 -11.75 20.61
CA HIS A 61 0.33 -10.40 21.12
C HIS A 61 1.49 -9.69 20.39
N LYS A 62 2.62 -10.39 20.22
CA LYS A 62 3.81 -9.89 19.51
C LYS A 62 3.49 -9.54 18.06
N ILE A 63 2.82 -10.41 17.31
CA ILE A 63 2.52 -10.16 15.90
C ILE A 63 1.44 -9.08 15.72
N MET A 64 0.45 -9.01 16.63
CA MET A 64 -0.59 -7.97 16.59
C MET A 64 -0.05 -6.57 16.84
N HIS A 65 1.07 -6.43 17.55
CA HIS A 65 1.76 -5.14 17.69
C HIS A 65 2.15 -4.55 16.32
N TRP A 66 2.64 -5.40 15.42
CA TRP A 66 3.10 -5.05 14.07
C TRP A 66 2.01 -5.20 13.00
N PHE A 67 0.77 -5.51 13.41
CA PHE A 67 -0.36 -5.71 12.51
C PHE A 67 -1.12 -4.39 12.28
N ALA A 68 -0.91 -3.77 11.12
CA ALA A 68 -1.60 -2.53 10.72
C ALA A 68 -1.54 -1.39 11.78
N GLY A 69 -2.33 -0.34 11.58
CA GLY A 69 -2.59 0.70 12.58
C GLY A 69 -3.75 0.35 13.55
N LYS A 70 -3.86 1.13 14.64
CA LYS A 70 -4.95 0.99 15.64
C LYS A 70 -6.35 1.10 15.02
N HIS A 71 -6.53 1.95 14.01
CA HIS A 71 -7.80 2.11 13.29
C HIS A 71 -8.27 0.80 12.66
N VAL A 72 -7.37 0.10 11.96
CA VAL A 72 -7.67 -1.19 11.32
C VAL A 72 -7.93 -2.26 12.38
N ARG A 73 -7.09 -2.37 13.42
CA ARG A 73 -7.25 -3.39 14.46
C ARG A 73 -8.54 -3.26 15.28
N ASN A 74 -9.09 -2.05 15.39
CA ASN A 74 -10.35 -1.81 16.09
C ASN A 74 -11.59 -2.31 15.35
N VAL A 75 -11.48 -2.61 14.04
CA VAL A 75 -12.61 -3.05 13.20
C VAL A 75 -12.38 -4.40 12.52
N ALA A 76 -11.12 -4.76 12.26
CA ALA A 76 -10.77 -6.06 11.71
C ALA A 76 -11.07 -7.17 12.73
N SER A 77 -11.71 -8.24 12.28
CA SER A 77 -12.06 -9.40 13.10
C SER A 77 -11.17 -10.61 12.79
N ILE A 78 -11.15 -11.60 13.69
CA ILE A 78 -10.42 -12.86 13.49
C ILE A 78 -10.94 -13.58 12.23
N ALA A 79 -12.26 -13.77 12.13
CA ALA A 79 -12.85 -14.45 10.96
C ALA A 79 -12.60 -13.70 9.66
N GLY A 80 -12.68 -12.37 9.69
CA GLY A 80 -12.34 -11.54 8.52
C GLY A 80 -10.92 -11.79 8.04
N ASN A 81 -9.95 -11.86 8.96
CA ASN A 81 -8.56 -12.16 8.62
C ASN A 81 -8.39 -13.60 8.10
N LEU A 82 -9.04 -14.57 8.75
CA LEU A 82 -8.92 -16.00 8.46
C LEU A 82 -9.54 -16.36 7.10
N VAL A 83 -10.80 -15.99 6.86
CA VAL A 83 -11.57 -16.28 5.62
C VAL A 83 -11.05 -15.47 4.43
N THR A 84 -10.47 -14.30 4.66
CA THR A 84 -9.77 -13.56 3.57
C THR A 84 -8.65 -14.42 2.96
N ALA A 85 -8.09 -15.37 3.73
CA ALA A 85 -7.10 -16.35 3.29
C ALA A 85 -5.98 -15.69 2.47
N SER A 86 -5.49 -14.55 2.96
CA SER A 86 -4.43 -13.79 2.30
C SER A 86 -3.13 -14.59 2.35
N PRO A 87 -2.39 -14.74 1.24
CA PRO A 87 -1.11 -15.44 1.22
C PRO A 87 -0.06 -14.82 2.16
N ILE A 88 -0.23 -13.53 2.48
CA ILE A 88 0.65 -12.73 3.33
C ILE A 88 0.00 -12.43 4.69
N SER A 89 -0.98 -13.23 5.12
CA SER A 89 -1.58 -13.05 6.46
C SER A 89 -0.52 -13.26 7.54
N ASP A 90 -0.55 -12.40 8.55
CA ASP A 90 0.31 -12.51 9.72
C ASP A 90 -0.19 -13.50 10.76
N LEU A 91 -1.51 -13.73 10.81
CA LEU A 91 -2.12 -14.58 11.83
C LEU A 91 -2.32 -16.01 11.33
N ASN A 92 -2.55 -16.22 10.03
CA ASN A 92 -2.79 -17.57 9.49
C ASN A 92 -1.62 -18.54 9.73
N PRO A 93 -0.33 -18.15 9.58
CA PRO A 93 0.78 -18.99 9.99
C PRO A 93 0.72 -19.35 11.48
N VAL A 94 0.36 -18.39 12.35
CA VAL A 94 0.25 -18.64 13.80
C VAL A 94 -0.84 -19.67 14.10
N TRP A 95 -2.02 -19.51 13.49
CA TRP A 95 -3.13 -20.47 13.65
C TRP A 95 -2.72 -21.86 13.22
N MET A 96 -2.11 -21.97 12.04
CA MET A 96 -1.65 -23.22 11.46
C MET A 96 -0.58 -23.91 12.31
N ALA A 97 0.47 -23.19 12.73
CA ALA A 97 1.53 -23.75 13.55
C ALA A 97 1.06 -24.14 14.96
N SER A 98 0.07 -23.43 15.51
CA SER A 98 -0.46 -23.72 16.85
C SER A 98 -1.38 -24.93 16.87
N GLY A 99 -1.87 -25.39 15.71
CA GLY A 99 -2.95 -26.36 15.63
C GLY A 99 -4.25 -25.80 16.21
N ALA A 100 -4.46 -24.48 16.08
CA ALA A 100 -5.69 -23.83 16.50
C ALA A 100 -6.88 -24.49 15.79
N LYS A 101 -7.98 -24.61 16.51
CA LYS A 101 -9.21 -25.19 15.98
C LYS A 101 -10.20 -24.07 15.77
N ASP A 102 -10.81 -24.03 14.60
CA ASP A 102 -12.01 -23.23 14.43
C ASP A 102 -13.14 -23.96 15.12
N LEU A 103 -13.75 -23.29 16.11
CA LEU A 103 -14.90 -23.84 16.78
C LEU A 103 -16.14 -23.43 16.01
N ASP A 104 -16.89 -24.43 15.60
CA ASP A 104 -18.20 -24.31 14.98
C ASP A 104 -18.18 -23.48 13.70
N ILE A 105 -17.84 -24.16 12.61
CA ILE A 105 -18.24 -23.76 11.28
C ILE A 105 -19.68 -24.25 11.09
N GLY A 106 -20.60 -23.32 10.89
CA GLY A 106 -22.00 -23.60 10.58
C GLY A 106 -22.71 -22.32 10.14
N PHE A 107 -23.74 -22.43 9.31
CA PHE A 107 -24.73 -21.37 9.20
C PHE A 107 -26.12 -21.96 9.03
N ASP A 108 -27.08 -21.13 9.43
CA ASP A 108 -28.47 -21.36 9.13
C ASP A 108 -28.67 -21.46 7.62
N THR A 109 -29.18 -22.60 7.14
CA THR A 109 -29.51 -22.76 5.71
C THR A 109 -30.51 -21.69 5.29
N LEU A 110 -30.05 -20.72 4.50
CA LEU A 110 -30.95 -19.81 3.78
C LEU A 110 -31.73 -20.64 2.77
N ASP A 111 -33.05 -20.75 2.94
CA ASP A 111 -33.93 -21.34 1.94
C ASP A 111 -33.92 -20.45 0.68
N PRO A 112 -33.41 -20.95 -0.47
CA PRO A 112 -33.36 -20.19 -1.72
C PRO A 112 -34.75 -19.98 -2.34
N SER A 113 -35.81 -20.60 -1.83
CA SER A 113 -37.20 -20.39 -2.28
C SER A 113 -37.85 -19.13 -1.70
N VAL A 114 -37.18 -18.44 -0.78
CA VAL A 114 -37.71 -17.26 -0.06
C VAL A 114 -37.08 -15.97 -0.60
N THR A 115 -37.91 -14.97 -0.90
CA THR A 115 -37.49 -13.66 -1.42
C THR A 115 -37.19 -12.68 -0.28
N TYR A 116 -36.02 -12.02 -0.30
CA TYR A 116 -35.55 -11.11 0.76
C TYR A 116 -35.46 -9.67 0.25
N GLU A 117 -35.89 -8.70 1.07
CA GLU A 117 -35.90 -7.26 0.75
C GLU A 117 -35.03 -6.44 1.72
N PHE A 118 -34.43 -5.38 1.17
CA PHE A 118 -33.42 -4.50 1.77
C PHE A 118 -34.07 -3.41 2.65
N ILE A 119 -33.42 -3.00 3.76
CA ILE A 119 -33.75 -1.70 4.40
C ILE A 119 -32.46 -0.91 4.66
N GLY A 120 -32.39 0.26 4.03
CA GLY A 120 -31.39 1.30 4.28
C GLY A 120 -31.82 2.31 5.36
N SER A 121 -30.77 2.84 6.00
CA SER A 121 -30.63 4.11 6.74
C SER A 121 -31.61 4.49 7.87
N HIS A 122 -31.04 4.46 9.09
CA HIS A 122 -31.21 5.37 10.23
C HIS A 122 -32.49 6.23 10.35
N LYS A 123 -33.18 6.03 11.49
CA LYS A 123 -33.50 7.12 12.43
C LYS A 123 -33.45 6.61 13.87
N GLU A 124 -32.95 7.48 14.75
CA GLU A 124 -32.76 7.29 16.19
C GLU A 124 -34.03 6.83 16.90
N GLU A 125 -33.92 5.83 17.78
CA GLU A 125 -34.63 5.88 19.06
C GLU A 125 -34.01 4.95 20.12
N LYS A 126 -33.83 5.51 21.31
CA LYS A 126 -33.38 4.83 22.53
C LYS A 126 -34.45 3.84 22.99
N GLN A 127 -34.09 2.59 23.33
CA GLN A 127 -34.33 1.97 24.66
C GLN A 127 -34.16 0.44 24.69
N LYS A 128 -33.54 0.02 25.80
CA LYS A 128 -33.75 -1.23 26.56
C LYS A 128 -33.21 -2.55 26.00
N GLN A 129 -32.16 -3.00 26.68
CA GLN A 129 -31.69 -4.37 26.80
C GLN A 129 -32.85 -5.36 26.98
N SER A 130 -32.94 -6.34 26.08
CA SER A 130 -33.57 -7.62 26.35
C SER A 130 -32.61 -8.73 25.93
N LYS A 131 -32.22 -9.58 26.89
CA LYS A 131 -31.57 -10.86 26.65
C LYS A 131 -32.48 -11.69 25.72
N ALA A 132 -32.11 -11.83 24.45
CA ALA A 132 -32.71 -12.84 23.59
C ALA A 132 -31.88 -14.13 23.76
N VAL A 133 -32.46 -15.10 24.45
CA VAL A 133 -31.98 -16.48 24.49
C VAL A 133 -32.69 -17.20 23.35
N TRP A 134 -31.93 -17.66 22.36
CA TRP A 134 -32.43 -18.52 21.28
C TRP A 134 -32.75 -19.90 21.84
N LYS A 135 -33.99 -20.10 22.33
CA LYS A 135 -34.57 -21.43 22.50
C LYS A 135 -36.06 -21.40 22.16
N ASN A 136 -36.41 -22.09 21.08
CA ASN A 136 -37.75 -22.36 20.55
C ASN A 136 -38.55 -21.13 20.09
N SER A 137 -38.46 -20.91 18.78
CA SER A 137 -39.04 -19.94 17.87
C SER A 137 -40.47 -19.49 18.20
N LYS A 138 -40.69 -18.17 18.22
CA LYS A 138 -41.96 -17.49 17.83
C LYS A 138 -41.79 -15.98 17.82
N ILE A 139 -41.75 -15.34 16.64
CA ILE A 139 -42.10 -13.91 16.51
C ILE A 139 -42.87 -13.68 15.20
N GLN A 140 -44.06 -13.07 15.31
CA GLN A 140 -44.83 -12.47 14.20
C GLN A 140 -44.86 -10.95 14.40
N TRP A 141 -44.94 -10.15 13.32
CA TRP A 141 -46.06 -9.22 13.08
C TRP A 141 -46.00 -8.59 11.66
N LYS A 142 -47.17 -8.15 11.19
CA LYS A 142 -47.52 -7.71 9.83
C LYS A 142 -46.95 -6.34 9.46
N GLY A 143 -46.14 -6.28 8.40
CA GLY A 143 -45.61 -5.03 7.79
C GLY A 143 -44.07 -5.02 7.66
N ASP A 144 -43.55 -4.10 6.85
CA ASP A 144 -42.27 -4.15 6.10
C ASP A 144 -40.96 -4.12 6.93
N LYS A 145 -40.12 -5.16 7.18
CA LYS A 145 -40.13 -6.63 7.28
C LYS A 145 -38.85 -6.98 8.12
N ILE A 146 -38.90 -8.02 8.97
CA ILE A 146 -37.76 -8.56 9.77
C ILE A 146 -37.43 -9.97 9.24
N VAL A 147 -36.15 -10.32 9.11
CA VAL A 147 -35.69 -11.67 8.74
C VAL A 147 -35.33 -12.45 10.00
N VAL A 148 -36.07 -13.52 10.27
CA VAL A 148 -35.74 -14.51 11.29
C VAL A 148 -35.23 -15.75 10.54
N LEU A 149 -33.95 -16.08 10.73
CA LEU A 149 -33.35 -17.30 10.22
C LEU A 149 -33.63 -18.43 11.22
N GLU A 150 -34.03 -19.58 10.73
CA GLU A 150 -34.20 -20.82 11.50
C GLU A 150 -33.42 -21.91 10.76
N SER A 151 -32.54 -22.65 11.44
CA SER A 151 -31.93 -23.84 10.86
C SER A 151 -31.71 -25.01 11.81
N GLU A 152 -31.42 -26.14 11.16
CA GLU A 152 -30.86 -27.33 11.77
C GLU A 152 -29.35 -27.12 12.05
N GLU A 153 -28.91 -27.36 13.28
CA GLU A 153 -27.50 -27.25 13.68
C GLU A 153 -26.64 -28.29 12.95
N ARG A 154 -25.73 -27.83 12.08
CA ARG A 154 -24.58 -28.62 11.60
C ARG A 154 -23.30 -27.98 12.11
N LEU A 155 -22.80 -28.47 13.23
CA LEU A 155 -21.60 -27.97 13.88
C LEU A 155 -20.40 -28.85 13.50
N ARG A 156 -19.34 -28.24 12.94
CA ARG A 156 -18.04 -28.91 12.78
C ARG A 156 -16.90 -28.03 13.26
N CYS A 157 -15.89 -28.65 13.88
CA CYS A 157 -14.74 -28.00 14.50
C CYS A 157 -13.44 -28.46 13.82
N PRO A 158 -13.12 -27.96 12.62
CA PRO A 158 -11.91 -28.37 11.92
C PRO A 158 -10.65 -27.75 12.54
N THR A 159 -9.55 -28.46 12.41
CA THR A 159 -8.22 -27.94 12.73
C THR A 159 -7.75 -27.03 11.58
N ILE A 160 -7.11 -25.93 11.91
CA ILE A 160 -6.45 -25.08 10.93
C ILE A 160 -5.09 -25.72 10.60
N ASP A 161 -5.05 -26.51 9.54
CA ASP A 161 -3.87 -27.25 9.08
C ASP A 161 -3.57 -26.99 7.58
N GLU A 162 -2.73 -27.80 6.94
CA GLU A 162 -2.41 -27.67 5.51
C GLU A 162 -3.62 -27.78 4.57
N ASN A 163 -4.71 -28.40 5.03
CA ASN A 163 -5.93 -28.63 4.27
C ASN A 163 -6.95 -27.51 4.46
N PHE A 164 -6.78 -26.65 5.47
CA PHE A 164 -7.71 -25.56 5.74
C PHE A 164 -7.74 -24.51 4.63
N PHE A 165 -6.58 -24.16 4.06
CA PHE A 165 -6.48 -23.23 2.93
C PHE A 165 -6.37 -24.00 1.63
N LEU A 166 -7.42 -23.97 0.82
CA LEU A 166 -7.52 -24.76 -0.41
C LEU A 166 -6.74 -24.12 -1.57
N GLY A 167 -6.54 -22.79 -1.55
CA GLY A 167 -5.84 -22.06 -2.61
C GLY A 167 -5.84 -20.56 -2.39
N TYR A 168 -5.54 -19.80 -3.43
CA TYR A 168 -5.50 -18.33 -3.37
C TYR A 168 -6.86 -17.76 -2.93
N ARG A 169 -6.88 -17.17 -1.73
CA ARG A 169 -8.09 -16.60 -1.10
C ARG A 169 -9.26 -17.59 -0.98
N LYS A 170 -8.97 -18.87 -0.74
CA LYS A 170 -9.96 -19.94 -0.54
C LYS A 170 -9.67 -20.74 0.73
N SER A 171 -10.71 -20.98 1.53
CA SER A 171 -10.70 -21.82 2.73
C SER A 171 -11.66 -23.01 2.59
N ILE A 172 -11.64 -23.95 3.53
CA ILE A 172 -12.62 -25.04 3.67
C ILE A 172 -14.02 -24.61 4.10
N VAL A 173 -14.19 -23.33 4.47
CA VAL A 173 -15.49 -22.75 4.84
C VAL A 173 -16.37 -22.71 3.58
N GLU A 174 -17.50 -23.40 3.64
CA GLU A 174 -18.47 -23.49 2.54
C GLU A 174 -19.31 -22.21 2.42
N GLU A 175 -19.99 -22.05 1.28
CA GLU A 175 -20.78 -20.84 0.98
C GLU A 175 -21.93 -20.56 1.96
N HIS A 176 -22.37 -21.60 2.68
CA HIS A 176 -23.47 -21.57 3.66
C HIS A 176 -22.96 -21.73 5.10
N GLU A 177 -21.70 -21.38 5.35
CA GLU A 177 -21.07 -21.53 6.66
C GLU A 177 -20.49 -20.20 7.15
N VAL A 178 -20.56 -19.95 8.46
CA VAL A 178 -19.81 -18.87 9.12
C VAL A 178 -19.01 -19.43 10.29
N ILE A 179 -17.90 -18.78 10.58
CA ILE A 179 -17.03 -19.12 11.70
C ILE A 179 -17.61 -18.48 12.96
N LYS A 180 -17.95 -19.29 13.96
CA LYS A 180 -18.45 -18.79 15.24
C LYS A 180 -17.34 -18.23 16.12
N GLY A 181 -16.19 -18.92 16.20
CA GLY A 181 -15.02 -18.46 16.92
C GLY A 181 -13.83 -19.41 16.76
N ILE A 182 -12.74 -19.11 17.44
CA ILE A 182 -11.50 -19.90 17.41
C ILE A 182 -11.13 -20.35 18.81
N ILE A 183 -10.62 -21.58 18.94
CA ILE A 183 -9.97 -22.07 20.15
C ILE A 183 -8.46 -21.89 20.00
N ILE A 184 -7.90 -21.03 20.83
CA ILE A 184 -6.47 -20.79 20.91
C ILE A 184 -5.90 -21.73 21.99
N PRO A 185 -5.07 -22.72 21.63
CA PRO A 185 -4.63 -23.75 22.56
C PRO A 185 -3.61 -23.21 23.58
N PHE A 186 -3.60 -23.81 24.78
CA PHE A 186 -2.49 -23.63 25.71
C PHE A 186 -1.24 -24.35 25.22
N THR A 187 -0.07 -23.84 25.61
CA THR A 187 1.20 -24.55 25.45
C THR A 187 1.57 -25.34 26.69
N THR A 188 2.47 -26.31 26.56
CA THR A 188 3.08 -27.03 27.69
C THR A 188 4.49 -26.51 28.00
N GLU A 189 5.05 -26.90 29.15
CA GLU A 189 6.40 -26.49 29.59
C GLU A 189 7.49 -26.87 28.58
N ASN A 190 7.32 -28.01 27.92
CA ASN A 190 8.27 -28.53 26.92
C ASN A 190 7.91 -28.13 25.48
N GLN A 191 6.96 -27.19 25.31
CA GLN A 191 6.50 -26.70 24.02
C GLN A 191 6.96 -25.25 23.80
N PHE A 192 7.70 -25.04 22.72
CA PHE A 192 8.24 -23.74 22.34
C PHE A 192 7.49 -23.22 21.12
N PHE A 193 6.95 -22.00 21.22
CA PHE A 193 6.19 -21.36 20.15
C PHE A 193 6.70 -19.94 19.92
N ASN A 194 6.96 -19.57 18.66
CA ASN A 194 7.26 -18.18 18.30
C ASN A 194 6.85 -17.87 16.85
N VAL A 195 6.76 -16.57 16.55
CA VAL A 195 6.44 -16.02 15.24
C VAL A 195 7.39 -14.88 14.87
N TYR A 196 7.70 -14.81 13.58
CA TYR A 196 8.55 -13.78 12.98
C TYR A 196 7.87 -13.19 11.75
N LYS A 197 8.05 -11.88 11.57
CA LYS A 197 7.55 -11.11 10.44
C LYS A 197 8.68 -10.23 9.91
N GLN A 198 8.82 -10.19 8.59
CA GLN A 198 9.65 -9.21 7.91
C GLN A 198 8.81 -8.46 6.89
N ALA A 199 8.90 -7.13 6.92
CA ALA A 199 8.25 -6.22 5.98
C ALA A 199 9.24 -5.12 5.53
N ARG A 200 8.83 -4.17 4.70
CA ARG A 200 9.71 -3.06 4.27
C ARG A 200 9.85 -2.00 5.36
N ARG A 201 8.79 -1.79 6.14
CA ARG A 201 8.80 -0.99 7.38
C ARG A 201 8.29 -1.84 8.55
N ARG A 202 8.68 -1.48 9.78
CA ARG A 202 8.31 -2.23 10.99
C ARG A 202 6.81 -2.19 11.28
N ASP A 203 6.22 -1.01 11.20
CA ASP A 203 4.81 -0.76 11.53
C ASP A 203 3.95 -0.59 10.28
N ASP A 204 2.69 -1.04 10.36
CA ASP A 204 1.65 -0.79 9.35
C ASP A 204 2.00 -1.28 7.93
N ASP A 205 2.73 -2.39 7.80
CA ASP A 205 3.14 -2.91 6.49
C ASP A 205 2.72 -4.35 6.26
N ILE A 206 2.56 -4.67 4.99
CA ILE A 206 2.30 -6.03 4.53
C ILE A 206 3.59 -6.85 4.66
N SER A 207 3.44 -8.11 5.01
CA SER A 207 4.58 -9.00 5.23
C SER A 207 5.18 -9.46 3.90
N ILE A 208 6.50 -9.43 3.83
CA ILE A 208 7.28 -10.08 2.77
C ILE A 208 7.29 -11.58 3.02
N VAL A 209 7.64 -11.98 4.25
CA VAL A 209 7.50 -13.34 4.78
C VAL A 209 7.08 -13.25 6.24
N THR A 210 6.16 -14.14 6.63
CA THR A 210 5.83 -14.40 8.05
C THR A 210 6.06 -15.89 8.29
N GLY A 211 6.72 -16.25 9.39
CA GLY A 211 6.98 -17.63 9.77
C GLY A 211 6.55 -17.87 11.21
N ALA A 212 5.80 -18.96 11.46
CA ALA A 212 5.42 -19.38 12.81
C ALA A 212 5.87 -20.82 13.06
N PHE A 213 6.42 -21.05 14.25
CA PHE A 213 7.14 -22.26 14.61
C PHE A 213 6.65 -22.77 15.96
N ASN A 214 6.45 -24.08 16.05
CA ASN A 214 6.00 -24.78 17.25
C ASN A 214 6.82 -26.06 17.38
N ALA A 215 7.50 -26.28 18.50
CA ALA A 215 8.27 -27.49 18.76
C ALA A 215 7.98 -28.02 20.16
N VAL A 216 7.62 -29.30 20.26
CA VAL A 216 7.51 -30.03 21.54
C VAL A 216 8.72 -30.93 21.64
N ILE A 217 9.54 -30.73 22.67
CA ILE A 217 10.83 -31.41 22.84
C ILE A 217 10.82 -32.21 24.13
N ASP A 218 11.36 -33.41 24.10
CA ASP A 218 11.62 -34.16 25.33
C ASP A 218 12.81 -33.52 26.08
N LEU A 219 12.56 -33.00 27.28
CA LEU A 219 13.58 -32.24 28.02
C LEU A 219 14.78 -33.08 28.49
N GLN A 220 14.66 -34.42 28.52
CA GLN A 220 15.75 -35.31 28.94
C GLN A 220 16.61 -35.76 27.77
N THR A 221 15.96 -36.17 26.67
CA THR A 221 16.62 -36.73 25.49
C THR A 221 16.94 -35.68 24.43
N LEU A 222 16.32 -34.50 24.53
CA LEU A 222 16.32 -33.42 23.55
C LEU A 222 15.71 -33.83 22.20
N VAL A 223 14.92 -34.89 22.17
CA VAL A 223 14.27 -35.39 20.94
C VAL A 223 13.01 -34.59 20.64
N VAL A 224 12.83 -34.21 19.38
CA VAL A 224 11.64 -33.54 18.87
C VAL A 224 10.47 -34.51 18.81
N GLN A 225 9.50 -34.34 19.71
CA GLN A 225 8.27 -35.13 19.75
C GLN A 225 7.25 -34.64 18.71
N HIS A 226 7.16 -33.32 18.52
CA HIS A 226 6.28 -32.69 17.55
C HIS A 226 6.92 -31.39 17.05
N ILE A 227 6.75 -31.06 15.77
CA ILE A 227 7.18 -29.79 15.19
C ILE A 227 6.16 -29.34 14.14
N GLN A 228 5.87 -28.04 14.11
CA GLN A 228 5.09 -27.38 13.07
C GLN A 228 5.84 -26.14 12.61
N ILE A 229 5.92 -25.98 11.29
CA ILE A 229 6.61 -24.89 10.63
C ILE A 229 5.68 -24.39 9.53
N SER A 230 5.21 -23.17 9.68
CA SER A 230 4.28 -22.54 8.72
C SER A 230 4.83 -21.22 8.20
N PHE A 231 4.50 -20.92 6.94
CA PHE A 231 4.91 -19.69 6.30
C PHE A 231 3.78 -18.99 5.53
N GLY A 232 3.83 -17.65 5.54
CA GLY A 232 3.12 -16.76 4.63
C GLY A 232 4.10 -16.00 3.73
N GLY A 233 3.64 -15.58 2.55
CA GLY A 233 4.43 -14.77 1.61
C GLY A 233 5.36 -15.54 0.67
N ILE A 234 5.44 -16.86 0.82
CA ILE A 234 6.27 -17.75 -0.01
C ILE A 234 5.48 -18.67 -0.94
N ALA A 235 4.14 -18.64 -0.87
CA ALA A 235 3.25 -19.36 -1.77
C ALA A 235 1.99 -18.53 -2.05
N THR A 236 1.07 -19.07 -2.85
CA THR A 236 -0.25 -18.46 -3.15
C THR A 236 -1.25 -18.61 -2.00
N LYS A 237 -0.88 -19.30 -0.92
CA LYS A 237 -1.63 -19.47 0.33
C LYS A 237 -0.64 -19.60 1.49
N THR A 238 -1.14 -19.57 2.73
CA THR A 238 -0.35 -20.01 3.89
C THR A 238 -0.08 -21.52 3.76
N VAL A 239 1.15 -21.95 4.06
CA VAL A 239 1.59 -23.34 3.87
C VAL A 239 2.36 -23.87 5.08
N LEU A 240 2.28 -25.18 5.30
CA LEU A 240 3.18 -25.93 6.17
C LEU A 240 4.39 -26.44 5.40
N ALA A 241 5.54 -26.52 6.07
CA ALA A 241 6.73 -27.21 5.58
C ALA A 241 6.58 -28.72 5.83
N SER A 242 5.56 -29.34 5.25
CA SER A 242 5.14 -30.71 5.57
C SER A 242 6.25 -31.74 5.35
N ASN A 243 7.05 -31.60 4.30
CA ASN A 243 8.17 -32.49 4.05
C ASN A 243 9.24 -32.33 5.14
N THR A 244 9.65 -31.08 5.42
CA THR A 244 10.60 -30.76 6.47
C THR A 244 10.13 -31.28 7.83
N ILE A 245 8.88 -30.99 8.21
CA ILE A 245 8.27 -31.42 9.48
C ILE A 245 8.36 -32.93 9.66
N SER A 246 8.02 -33.70 8.62
CA SER A 246 8.03 -35.16 8.66
C SER A 246 9.43 -35.72 8.95
N GLN A 247 10.48 -35.08 8.43
CA GLN A 247 11.86 -35.52 8.55
C GLN A 247 12.52 -35.04 9.85
N LEU A 248 12.09 -33.93 10.44
CA LEU A 248 12.65 -33.42 11.69
C LEU A 248 12.09 -34.12 12.94
N LYS A 249 10.90 -34.72 12.84
CA LYS A 249 10.29 -35.47 13.94
C LYS A 249 11.18 -36.65 14.36
N GLY A 250 11.40 -36.79 15.66
CA GLY A 250 12.23 -37.86 16.24
C GLY A 250 13.74 -37.58 16.21
N LYS A 251 14.18 -36.44 15.67
CA LYS A 251 15.58 -36.02 15.72
C LYS A 251 15.89 -35.25 17.00
N LYS A 252 17.17 -35.19 17.36
CA LYS A 252 17.66 -34.46 18.53
C LYS A 252 17.85 -32.98 18.19
N TRP A 253 17.49 -32.06 19.08
CA TRP A 253 17.71 -30.62 18.90
C TRP A 253 19.20 -30.27 19.06
N ASP A 254 19.98 -30.45 18.01
CA ASP A 254 21.42 -30.17 17.95
C ASP A 254 21.84 -29.54 16.61
N GLN A 255 23.14 -29.30 16.42
CA GLN A 255 23.66 -28.68 15.20
C GLN A 255 23.30 -29.47 13.94
N SER A 256 23.27 -30.80 14.00
CA SER A 256 22.92 -31.64 12.86
C SER A 256 21.46 -31.44 12.44
N LEU A 257 20.55 -31.29 13.42
CA LEU A 257 19.15 -30.97 13.13
C LEU A 257 19.03 -29.60 12.48
N LEU A 258 19.80 -28.60 12.94
CA LEU A 258 19.78 -27.27 12.36
C LEU A 258 20.22 -27.31 10.89
N ASP A 259 21.38 -27.91 10.60
CA ASP A 259 21.93 -27.95 9.24
C ASP A 259 20.96 -28.65 8.28
N GLU A 260 20.42 -29.79 8.69
CA GLU A 260 19.45 -30.55 7.89
C GLU A 260 18.12 -29.81 7.72
N ALA A 261 17.61 -29.15 8.75
CA ALA A 261 16.40 -28.36 8.64
C ALA A 261 16.55 -27.20 7.67
N LEU A 262 17.72 -26.53 7.66
CA LEU A 262 17.99 -25.45 6.71
C LEU A 262 18.06 -25.96 5.27
N GLU A 263 18.67 -27.12 5.03
CA GLU A 263 18.69 -27.77 3.71
C GLU A 263 17.26 -28.13 3.25
N LEU A 264 16.48 -28.81 4.10
CA LEU A 264 15.11 -29.23 3.78
C LEU A 264 14.18 -28.03 3.49
N ILE A 265 14.25 -26.97 4.31
CA ILE A 265 13.44 -25.75 4.10
C ILE A 265 13.84 -25.05 2.80
N ALA A 266 15.14 -25.03 2.45
CA ALA A 266 15.63 -24.42 1.21
C ALA A 266 15.13 -25.17 -0.03
N GLU A 267 15.13 -26.51 0.02
CA GLU A 267 14.61 -27.36 -1.05
C GLU A 267 13.09 -27.23 -1.20
N GLU A 268 12.36 -27.31 -0.09
CA GLU A 268 10.89 -27.28 -0.05
C GLU A 268 10.32 -25.94 -0.54
N PHE A 269 10.98 -24.81 -0.25
CA PHE A 269 10.50 -23.47 -0.61
C PHE A 269 11.36 -22.76 -1.66
N SER A 270 11.79 -23.49 -2.68
CA SER A 270 12.45 -22.89 -3.85
C SER A 270 11.46 -22.06 -4.70
N LEU A 271 11.83 -20.79 -4.90
CA LEU A 271 11.11 -19.80 -5.70
C LEU A 271 11.86 -19.52 -6.99
N SER A 272 11.16 -19.62 -8.12
CA SER A 272 11.70 -19.29 -9.44
C SER A 272 11.82 -17.78 -9.66
N ALA A 273 12.64 -17.37 -10.63
CA ALA A 273 12.72 -15.98 -11.04
C ALA A 273 11.37 -15.50 -11.60
N GLY A 274 10.93 -14.30 -11.21
CA GLY A 274 9.68 -13.69 -11.72
C GLY A 274 8.41 -14.05 -10.93
N VAL A 275 8.53 -14.73 -9.78
CA VAL A 275 7.41 -14.94 -8.87
C VAL A 275 6.72 -13.63 -8.47
N PRO A 276 5.37 -13.61 -8.34
CA PRO A 276 4.65 -12.42 -7.87
C PRO A 276 5.23 -11.87 -6.56
N GLY A 277 5.42 -10.55 -6.50
CA GLY A 277 6.08 -9.86 -5.39
C GLY A 277 7.61 -9.76 -5.49
N GLY A 278 8.25 -10.49 -6.41
CA GLY A 278 9.71 -10.48 -6.62
C GLY A 278 10.50 -10.96 -5.39
N MET A 279 11.74 -10.51 -5.24
CA MET A 279 12.57 -10.77 -4.06
C MET A 279 12.74 -12.27 -3.73
N GLU A 280 12.78 -13.14 -4.74
CA GLU A 280 12.75 -14.59 -4.60
C GLU A 280 13.87 -15.12 -3.67
N ARG A 281 15.11 -14.70 -3.91
CA ARG A 281 16.25 -15.08 -3.06
C ARG A 281 16.10 -14.56 -1.64
N TYR A 282 15.66 -13.31 -1.49
CA TYR A 282 15.48 -12.70 -0.17
C TYR A 282 14.39 -13.41 0.65
N ARG A 283 13.26 -13.75 0.01
CA ARG A 283 12.17 -14.50 0.64
C ARG A 283 12.61 -15.91 1.08
N GLN A 284 13.36 -16.63 0.24
CA GLN A 284 13.96 -17.91 0.61
C GLN A 284 14.93 -17.76 1.78
N THR A 285 15.82 -16.77 1.77
CA THR A 285 16.74 -16.55 2.89
C THR A 285 16.00 -16.24 4.19
N LEU A 286 14.85 -15.56 4.13
CA LEU A 286 14.04 -15.27 5.32
C LEU A 286 13.42 -16.52 5.96
N THR A 287 12.98 -17.51 5.19
CA THR A 287 12.44 -18.76 5.77
C THR A 287 13.50 -19.49 6.59
N LEU A 288 14.71 -19.57 6.04
CA LEU A 288 15.90 -20.12 6.70
C LEU A 288 16.27 -19.30 7.95
N SER A 289 16.34 -17.98 7.81
CA SER A 289 16.72 -17.08 8.90
C SER A 289 15.73 -17.11 10.06
N PHE A 290 14.43 -17.26 9.78
CA PHE A 290 13.41 -17.38 10.82
C PHE A 290 13.50 -18.72 11.55
N PHE A 291 13.72 -19.82 10.84
CA PHE A 291 13.94 -21.11 11.49
C PHE A 291 15.23 -21.09 12.34
N PHE A 292 16.32 -20.53 11.82
CA PHE A 292 17.58 -20.37 12.55
C PHE A 292 17.37 -19.58 13.86
N LYS A 293 16.64 -18.46 13.82
CA LYS A 293 16.30 -17.69 15.03
C LYS A 293 15.49 -18.51 16.02
N PHE A 294 14.46 -19.20 15.56
CA PHE A 294 13.66 -20.08 16.41
C PHE A 294 14.52 -21.17 17.04
N PHE A 295 15.40 -21.78 16.25
CA PHE A 295 16.32 -22.81 16.71
C PHE A 295 17.21 -22.32 17.84
N LEU A 296 17.83 -21.15 17.67
CA LEU A 296 18.71 -20.54 18.68
C LEU A 296 17.95 -20.19 19.96
N GLU A 297 16.73 -19.63 19.87
CA GLU A 297 15.92 -19.30 21.04
C GLU A 297 15.53 -20.55 21.85
N VAL A 298 15.23 -21.66 21.16
CA VAL A 298 14.94 -22.94 21.82
C VAL A 298 16.22 -23.52 22.42
N ALA A 299 17.34 -23.48 21.70
CA ALA A 299 18.63 -23.94 22.19
C ALA A 299 19.09 -23.18 23.43
N GLU A 300 18.85 -21.86 23.49
CA GLU A 300 19.13 -21.03 24.67
C GLU A 300 18.29 -21.47 25.88
N LYS A 301 16.98 -21.70 25.69
CA LYS A 301 16.08 -22.18 26.75
C LYS A 301 16.41 -23.59 27.23
N LEU A 302 16.95 -24.44 26.35
CA LEU A 302 17.44 -25.77 26.67
C LEU A 302 18.89 -25.77 27.18
N HIS A 303 19.52 -24.60 27.30
CA HIS A 303 20.90 -24.42 27.75
C HIS A 303 21.93 -25.24 26.95
N LEU A 304 21.77 -25.30 25.63
CA LEU A 304 22.67 -26.03 24.75
C LEU A 304 23.94 -25.22 24.44
N GLU A 305 25.10 -25.82 24.71
CA GLU A 305 26.38 -25.15 24.53
C GLU A 305 27.04 -25.42 23.16
N ASN A 306 26.78 -26.59 22.57
CA ASN A 306 27.44 -27.09 21.36
C ASN A 306 26.71 -26.70 20.07
N ILE A 307 26.29 -25.43 19.97
CA ILE A 307 25.63 -24.86 18.79
C ILE A 307 26.51 -23.75 18.23
N SER A 308 26.80 -23.83 16.93
CA SER A 308 27.51 -22.77 16.21
C SER A 308 26.67 -21.49 16.25
N ASP A 309 27.31 -20.33 16.36
CA ASP A 309 26.62 -19.03 16.35
C ASP A 309 25.56 -18.83 17.47
N ARG A 310 25.64 -19.59 18.57
CA ARG A 310 24.67 -19.52 19.69
C ARG A 310 24.49 -18.13 20.32
N ASN A 311 25.47 -17.24 20.16
CA ASN A 311 25.47 -15.89 20.72
C ASN A 311 24.95 -14.83 19.73
N GLN A 312 24.40 -15.23 18.59
CA GLN A 312 23.82 -14.28 17.63
C GLN A 312 22.58 -13.59 18.21
N ILE A 313 22.40 -12.32 17.84
CA ILE A 313 21.25 -11.54 18.27
C ILE A 313 20.02 -11.97 17.48
N VAL A 314 19.09 -12.66 18.15
CA VAL A 314 17.84 -13.16 17.54
C VAL A 314 16.73 -12.10 17.48
N ASP A 315 16.75 -11.13 18.40
CA ASP A 315 15.78 -10.04 18.46
C ASP A 315 16.12 -8.88 17.50
N ILE A 316 15.09 -8.32 16.86
CA ILE A 316 15.22 -7.14 15.99
C ILE A 316 14.61 -5.92 16.67
N GLY A 317 15.42 -4.86 16.79
CA GLY A 317 14.97 -3.51 17.09
C GLY A 317 15.18 -3.11 18.54
N ARG A 318 15.82 -1.95 18.75
CA ARG A 318 15.75 -1.27 20.05
C ARG A 318 14.28 -1.09 20.42
N THR A 319 13.91 -1.41 21.66
CA THR A 319 12.70 -0.90 22.29
C THR A 319 12.67 0.60 22.01
N ILE A 320 11.67 1.09 21.27
CA ILE A 320 11.49 2.53 21.11
C ILE A 320 11.31 3.04 22.55
N PRO A 321 12.20 3.91 23.07
CA PRO A 321 12.07 4.39 24.44
C PRO A 321 10.66 4.96 24.61
N SER A 322 10.08 4.82 25.81
CA SER A 322 8.71 5.28 26.10
C SER A 322 8.49 6.78 25.84
N GLY A 323 9.55 7.55 25.54
CA GLY A 323 9.49 8.87 24.91
C GLY A 323 10.57 9.05 23.85
N LEU A 324 10.21 9.65 22.71
CA LEU A 324 11.15 10.20 21.74
C LEU A 324 11.88 11.40 22.39
N ILE A 325 13.16 11.25 22.70
CA ILE A 325 13.99 12.37 23.16
C ILE A 325 14.52 13.08 21.91
N SER A 326 14.19 14.37 21.77
CA SER A 326 14.70 15.21 20.68
C SER A 326 15.23 16.53 21.24
N THR A 327 16.34 17.00 20.67
CA THR A 327 16.96 18.28 21.04
C THR A 327 16.99 19.19 19.82
N GLN A 328 16.43 20.40 19.95
CA GLN A 328 16.52 21.44 18.92
C GLN A 328 17.38 22.59 19.43
N VAL A 329 18.41 22.97 18.68
CA VAL A 329 19.30 24.10 19.00
C VAL A 329 19.20 25.12 17.86
N TYR A 330 18.89 26.37 18.21
CA TYR A 330 18.81 27.49 17.27
C TYR A 330 19.39 28.76 17.90
N GLN A 331 19.75 29.72 17.05
CA GLN A 331 20.27 31.01 17.50
C GLN A 331 19.12 31.89 17.99
N GLN A 332 19.26 32.46 19.19
CA GLN A 332 18.33 33.45 19.72
C GLN A 332 18.48 34.80 18.99
N VAL A 333 17.39 35.54 18.90
CA VAL A 333 17.39 36.92 18.37
C VAL A 333 18.20 37.86 19.27
N PRO A 334 18.75 38.97 18.74
CA PRO A 334 19.42 39.99 19.55
C PRO A 334 18.51 40.52 20.67
N ILE A 335 19.10 40.89 21.81
CA ILE A 335 18.34 41.35 22.98
C ILE A 335 17.63 42.69 22.71
N GLU A 336 18.15 43.48 21.78
CA GLU A 336 17.62 44.77 21.35
C GLU A 336 16.48 44.63 20.32
N GLN A 337 16.24 43.44 19.77
CA GLN A 337 15.18 43.23 18.79
C GLN A 337 13.80 43.44 19.43
N ARG A 338 13.02 44.36 18.86
CA ARG A 338 11.69 44.73 19.36
C ARG A 338 10.77 43.51 19.46
N SER A 339 9.85 43.53 20.42
CA SER A 339 8.95 42.39 20.69
C SER A 339 7.99 42.08 19.53
N HIS A 340 7.59 43.09 18.76
CA HIS A 340 6.72 42.95 17.58
C HIS A 340 7.48 42.58 16.30
N ASP A 341 8.81 42.62 16.31
CA ASP A 341 9.62 42.13 15.19
C ASP A 341 9.76 40.61 15.29
N SER A 342 9.08 39.90 14.40
CA SER A 342 9.00 38.44 14.35
C SER A 342 10.17 37.76 13.65
N VAL A 343 11.04 38.50 12.95
CA VAL A 343 12.11 37.90 12.14
C VAL A 343 13.08 37.12 13.04
N GLY A 344 13.35 35.85 12.72
CA GLY A 344 14.23 34.98 13.53
C GLY A 344 13.60 34.39 14.80
N ARG A 345 12.35 34.72 15.13
CA ARG A 345 11.62 34.12 16.26
C ARG A 345 10.90 32.83 15.83
N PRO A 346 10.76 31.83 16.71
CA PRO A 346 10.06 30.58 16.42
C PRO A 346 8.54 30.77 16.48
N ILE A 347 7.99 31.60 15.60
CA ILE A 347 6.55 31.86 15.53
C ILE A 347 5.85 30.63 14.94
N PRO A 348 4.81 30.09 15.59
CA PRO A 348 4.03 29.00 15.04
C PRO A 348 3.43 29.35 13.68
N HIS A 349 3.20 28.33 12.85
CA HIS A 349 2.54 28.51 11.56
C HIS A 349 1.17 29.22 11.75
N VAL A 350 0.90 30.26 10.95
CA VAL A 350 -0.29 31.13 11.12
C VAL A 350 -1.61 30.35 11.04
N SER A 351 -1.68 29.31 10.20
CA SER A 351 -2.86 28.41 10.13
C SER A 351 -2.75 27.17 11.02
N GLY A 352 -1.76 27.09 11.90
CA GLY A 352 -1.47 25.90 12.71
C GLY A 352 -2.66 25.43 13.55
N SER A 353 -3.33 26.36 14.25
CA SER A 353 -4.55 26.04 15.01
C SER A 353 -5.66 25.48 14.10
N LYS A 354 -5.85 26.07 12.93
CA LYS A 354 -6.85 25.62 11.94
C LYS A 354 -6.55 24.24 11.36
N HIS A 355 -5.27 23.88 11.23
CA HIS A 355 -4.88 22.52 10.83
C HIS A 355 -5.31 21.49 11.88
N THR A 356 -5.17 21.83 13.17
CA THR A 356 -5.51 20.93 14.28
C THR A 356 -7.00 20.82 14.58
N THR A 357 -7.82 21.76 14.11
CA THR A 357 -9.28 21.78 14.31
C THR A 357 -10.07 21.33 13.08
N GLY A 358 -9.42 21.17 11.92
CA GLY A 358 -10.07 20.87 10.64
C GLY A 358 -10.74 22.09 9.97
N GLU A 359 -10.54 23.30 10.49
CA GLU A 359 -11.08 24.54 9.95
C GLU A 359 -10.29 25.09 8.74
N ALA A 360 -9.10 24.55 8.48
CA ALA A 360 -8.31 24.93 7.32
C ALA A 360 -8.89 24.31 6.04
N ILE A 361 -9.60 25.11 5.25
CA ILE A 361 -10.22 24.70 3.98
C ILE A 361 -9.17 24.41 2.90
N TYR A 362 -9.11 23.17 2.40
CA TYR A 362 -8.35 22.73 1.23
C TYR A 362 -9.20 22.74 -0.04
N CYS A 363 -8.63 22.43 -1.20
CA CYS A 363 -9.35 22.50 -2.48
C CYS A 363 -10.59 21.58 -2.49
N GLY A 364 -10.44 20.36 -1.99
CA GLY A 364 -11.52 19.37 -1.90
C GLY A 364 -12.64 19.71 -0.92
N ASP A 365 -12.38 20.57 0.06
CA ASP A 365 -13.34 20.93 1.13
C ASP A 365 -14.40 21.94 0.67
N ILE A 366 -14.13 22.65 -0.42
CA ILE A 366 -15.06 23.66 -0.97
C ILE A 366 -16.33 22.93 -1.41
N LYS A 367 -17.52 23.47 -1.14
CA LYS A 367 -18.80 22.86 -1.58
C LYS A 367 -19.44 23.75 -2.64
N ILE A 368 -19.77 23.17 -3.80
CA ILE A 368 -20.46 23.87 -4.89
C ILE A 368 -21.69 23.05 -5.32
N PRO A 369 -22.90 23.65 -5.36
CA PRO A 369 -24.09 22.97 -5.86
C PRO A 369 -23.95 22.56 -7.33
N ASN A 370 -24.55 21.42 -7.71
CA ASN A 370 -24.58 20.91 -9.09
C ASN A 370 -23.20 20.67 -9.72
N CYS A 371 -22.19 20.35 -8.89
CA CYS A 371 -20.83 20.07 -9.36
C CYS A 371 -20.74 18.66 -9.96
N LEU A 372 -20.13 18.55 -11.15
CA LEU A 372 -19.87 17.26 -11.80
C LEU A 372 -18.48 16.74 -11.45
N HIS A 373 -18.30 15.43 -11.53
CA HIS A 373 -17.09 14.72 -11.18
C HIS A 373 -16.47 14.05 -12.42
N MET A 374 -15.15 13.99 -12.49
CA MET A 374 -14.42 13.45 -13.63
C MET A 374 -13.35 12.44 -13.20
N ALA A 375 -13.22 11.32 -13.93
CA ALA A 375 -12.20 10.30 -13.72
C ALA A 375 -11.50 9.95 -15.04
N PHE A 376 -10.17 9.81 -15.01
CA PHE A 376 -9.37 9.49 -16.20
C PHE A 376 -9.46 8.00 -16.58
N VAL A 377 -9.40 7.74 -17.88
CA VAL A 377 -9.12 6.41 -18.44
C VAL A 377 -7.63 6.36 -18.75
N LEU A 378 -6.89 5.51 -18.03
CA LEU A 378 -5.42 5.46 -18.09
C LEU A 378 -4.92 4.27 -18.92
N SER A 379 -3.79 4.48 -19.61
CA SER A 379 -3.12 3.43 -20.37
C SER A 379 -2.48 2.38 -19.44
N PRO A 380 -2.62 1.07 -19.74
CA PRO A 380 -2.01 -0.01 -18.95
C PRO A 380 -0.63 -0.47 -19.43
N ILE A 381 -0.02 0.17 -20.45
CA ILE A 381 1.31 -0.24 -20.97
C ILE A 381 2.34 0.90 -20.94
N ALA A 382 3.62 0.53 -20.82
CA ALA A 382 4.72 1.48 -20.65
C ALA A 382 5.25 2.11 -21.94
N SER A 383 5.06 1.47 -23.10
CA SER A 383 5.40 2.02 -24.41
C SER A 383 4.71 1.16 -25.46
N GLY A 384 4.09 1.76 -26.48
CA GLY A 384 3.34 1.03 -27.48
C GLY A 384 2.42 1.88 -28.36
N VAL A 385 1.57 1.20 -29.13
CA VAL A 385 0.58 1.82 -30.03
C VAL A 385 -0.81 1.66 -29.42
N LEU A 386 -1.61 2.73 -29.37
CA LEU A 386 -3.02 2.71 -29.02
C LEU A 386 -3.84 2.48 -30.29
N GLU A 387 -4.57 1.36 -30.36
CA GLU A 387 -5.33 0.96 -31.55
C GLU A 387 -6.77 1.49 -31.54
N SER A 388 -7.45 1.40 -30.39
CA SER A 388 -8.83 1.87 -30.25
C SER A 388 -9.25 2.10 -28.80
N VAL A 389 -10.22 2.99 -28.61
CA VAL A 389 -10.87 3.32 -27.34
C VAL A 389 -12.39 3.14 -27.50
N ASP A 390 -13.02 2.35 -26.64
CA ASP A 390 -14.47 2.09 -26.68
C ASP A 390 -15.14 2.43 -25.33
N PRO A 391 -15.85 3.57 -25.24
CA PRO A 391 -16.55 4.01 -24.03
C PRO A 391 -18.03 3.55 -23.97
N SER A 392 -18.51 2.74 -24.92
CA SER A 392 -19.95 2.47 -25.10
C SER A 392 -20.65 1.85 -23.88
N GLU A 393 -20.00 0.93 -23.17
CA GLU A 393 -20.53 0.33 -21.95
C GLU A 393 -20.46 1.29 -20.76
N ALA A 394 -19.40 2.12 -20.68
CA ALA A 394 -19.26 3.13 -19.63
C ALA A 394 -20.37 4.17 -19.68
N LEU A 395 -20.77 4.60 -20.90
CA LEU A 395 -21.83 5.60 -21.12
C LEU A 395 -23.24 5.12 -20.76
N LYS A 396 -23.45 3.81 -20.60
CA LYS A 396 -24.75 3.24 -20.18
C LYS A 396 -24.94 3.22 -18.67
N LEU A 397 -23.88 3.45 -17.90
CA LEU A 397 -23.94 3.39 -16.44
C LEU A 397 -24.71 4.61 -15.89
N ASP A 398 -25.51 4.36 -14.86
CA ASP A 398 -26.29 5.41 -14.21
C ASP A 398 -25.38 6.50 -13.63
N GLY A 399 -25.82 7.74 -13.71
CA GLY A 399 -25.04 8.91 -13.30
C GLY A 399 -23.92 9.36 -14.27
N VAL A 400 -23.59 8.59 -15.32
CA VAL A 400 -22.62 8.98 -16.35
C VAL A 400 -23.25 9.93 -17.36
N LEU A 401 -22.55 11.01 -17.68
CA LEU A 401 -23.05 12.07 -18.55
C LEU A 401 -22.34 12.12 -19.91
N SER A 402 -21.02 11.96 -19.92
CA SER A 402 -20.22 12.06 -21.14
C SER A 402 -18.85 11.39 -20.97
N PHE A 403 -18.26 11.02 -22.11
CA PHE A 403 -16.85 10.72 -22.26
C PHE A 403 -16.19 11.85 -23.06
N ILE A 404 -14.93 12.17 -22.76
CA ILE A 404 -14.10 13.07 -23.55
C ILE A 404 -12.76 12.42 -23.88
N ASP A 405 -12.24 12.67 -25.08
CA ASP A 405 -10.95 12.18 -25.55
C ASP A 405 -10.24 13.21 -26.44
N GLU A 406 -9.23 12.78 -27.20
CA GLU A 406 -8.48 13.62 -28.13
C GLU A 406 -9.37 14.34 -29.17
N HIS A 407 -10.56 13.82 -29.49
CA HIS A 407 -11.47 14.48 -30.44
C HIS A 407 -12.17 15.71 -29.87
N ASP A 408 -12.21 15.84 -28.54
CA ASP A 408 -12.69 17.04 -27.85
C ASP A 408 -11.59 18.09 -27.63
N VAL A 409 -10.33 17.78 -27.99
CA VAL A 409 -9.18 18.66 -27.87
C VAL A 409 -8.97 19.45 -29.17
N LEU A 410 -8.66 20.75 -29.07
CA LEU A 410 -8.34 21.57 -30.24
C LEU A 410 -7.08 21.04 -30.97
N GLU A 411 -7.07 21.16 -32.30
CA GLU A 411 -5.98 20.64 -33.12
C GLU A 411 -4.60 21.24 -32.71
N ASN A 412 -3.59 20.38 -32.59
CA ASN A 412 -2.20 20.72 -32.20
C ASN A 412 -2.01 21.24 -30.77
N VAL A 413 -2.99 21.07 -29.88
CA VAL A 413 -2.85 21.42 -28.46
C VAL A 413 -2.17 20.29 -27.69
N ARG A 414 -1.07 20.63 -27.01
CA ARG A 414 -0.26 19.74 -26.17
C ARG A 414 0.11 20.48 -24.89
N ILE A 415 0.36 19.74 -23.83
CA ILE A 415 0.76 20.23 -22.51
C ILE A 415 2.25 19.95 -22.25
N GLY A 416 2.78 20.51 -21.17
CA GLY A 416 4.13 20.24 -20.67
C GLY A 416 5.17 21.25 -21.17
N HIS A 417 6.28 21.36 -20.44
CA HIS A 417 7.32 22.39 -20.63
C HIS A 417 8.00 22.44 -22.01
N HIS A 418 7.66 21.56 -22.94
CA HIS A 418 8.17 21.60 -24.31
C HIS A 418 7.08 21.42 -25.36
N ASN A 419 5.80 21.56 -24.98
CA ASN A 419 4.63 21.31 -25.85
C ASN A 419 4.71 19.93 -26.51
N ASP A 420 5.17 18.94 -25.75
CA ASP A 420 5.50 17.59 -26.20
C ASP A 420 4.51 16.54 -25.67
N THR A 421 3.71 16.86 -24.66
CA THR A 421 2.80 15.90 -24.01
C THR A 421 1.39 16.05 -24.57
N PRO A 422 0.78 15.02 -25.18
CA PRO A 422 -0.62 15.09 -25.58
C PRO A 422 -1.56 15.12 -24.35
N ILE A 423 -2.70 15.81 -24.43
CA ILE A 423 -3.70 15.85 -23.35
C ILE A 423 -4.33 14.46 -23.15
N PHE A 424 -4.69 13.82 -24.27
CA PHE A 424 -5.13 12.44 -24.32
C PHE A 424 -4.31 11.67 -25.37
N ALA A 425 -3.96 10.42 -25.09
CA ALA A 425 -3.23 9.58 -26.05
C ALA A 425 -4.10 9.32 -27.30
N LYS A 426 -3.52 9.56 -28.48
CA LYS A 426 -4.19 9.36 -29.78
C LYS A 426 -3.80 8.03 -30.44
N ASN A 427 -2.51 7.87 -30.72
CA ASN A 427 -1.97 6.73 -31.49
C ASN A 427 -0.83 6.01 -30.76
N GLU A 428 -0.10 6.71 -29.90
CA GLU A 428 1.09 6.19 -29.22
C GLU A 428 0.91 6.33 -27.72
N ILE A 429 1.26 5.27 -27.00
CA ILE A 429 1.41 5.26 -25.57
C ILE A 429 2.90 5.27 -25.29
N SER A 430 3.35 6.26 -24.53
CA SER A 430 4.78 6.44 -24.24
C SER A 430 5.12 6.16 -22.78
N TYR A 431 4.12 5.88 -21.93
CA TYR A 431 4.26 5.52 -20.53
C TYR A 431 2.99 4.85 -19.96
N HIS A 432 3.18 4.07 -18.89
CA HIS A 432 2.10 3.44 -18.15
C HIS A 432 1.39 4.50 -17.31
N GLY A 433 0.06 4.52 -17.33
CA GLY A 433 -0.74 5.55 -16.67
C GLY A 433 -1.01 6.78 -17.54
N GLN A 434 -0.65 6.78 -18.83
CA GLN A 434 -0.94 7.91 -19.72
C GLN A 434 -2.46 8.11 -19.89
N PRO A 435 -3.00 9.32 -19.71
CA PRO A 435 -4.42 9.59 -19.97
C PRO A 435 -4.79 9.32 -21.43
N VAL A 436 -5.84 8.53 -21.65
CA VAL A 436 -6.41 8.19 -22.97
C VAL A 436 -7.75 8.88 -23.20
N GLY A 437 -8.47 9.18 -22.12
CA GLY A 437 -9.74 9.92 -22.12
C GLY A 437 -10.19 10.18 -20.69
N ALA A 438 -11.39 10.73 -20.50
CA ALA A 438 -11.99 10.92 -19.19
C ALA A 438 -13.52 10.75 -19.22
N ILE A 439 -14.08 10.19 -18.14
CA ILE A 439 -15.52 10.08 -17.91
C ILE A 439 -15.99 11.23 -17.02
N ILE A 440 -17.15 11.80 -17.33
CA ILE A 440 -17.84 12.82 -16.54
C ILE A 440 -19.14 12.23 -15.99
N ALA A 441 -19.36 12.35 -14.67
CA ALA A 441 -20.54 11.84 -13.97
C ALA A 441 -21.07 12.83 -12.92
N VAL A 442 -22.25 12.53 -12.36
CA VAL A 442 -22.90 13.33 -11.30
C VAL A 442 -22.22 13.21 -9.94
N ASP A 443 -21.42 12.17 -9.74
CA ASP A 443 -20.65 11.91 -8.51
C ASP A 443 -19.34 11.16 -8.82
N HIS A 444 -18.43 11.16 -7.86
CA HIS A 444 -17.07 10.60 -8.00
C HIS A 444 -17.05 9.10 -8.23
N GLU A 445 -17.91 8.34 -7.53
CA GLU A 445 -17.95 6.88 -7.60
C GLU A 445 -18.44 6.42 -8.98
N SER A 446 -19.48 7.09 -9.50
CA SER A 446 -20.00 6.84 -10.84
C SER A 446 -18.95 7.13 -11.91
N ALA A 447 -18.18 8.22 -11.78
CA ALA A 447 -17.10 8.55 -12.72
C ALA A 447 -16.00 7.47 -12.72
N LEU A 448 -15.55 7.03 -11.54
CA LEU A 448 -14.48 6.03 -11.39
C LEU A 448 -14.93 4.65 -11.90
N ARG A 449 -16.15 4.23 -11.56
CA ARG A 449 -16.74 2.97 -12.02
C ARG A 449 -16.79 2.93 -13.54
N ALA A 450 -17.23 4.01 -14.16
CA ALA A 450 -17.36 4.11 -15.59
C ALA A 450 -16.01 4.26 -16.31
N ALA A 451 -15.03 4.97 -15.75
CA ALA A 451 -13.68 5.03 -16.32
C ALA A 451 -13.03 3.63 -16.43
N ASN A 452 -13.26 2.77 -15.44
CA ASN A 452 -12.81 1.38 -15.45
C ASN A 452 -13.56 0.48 -16.46
N ALA A 453 -14.73 0.89 -16.93
CA ALA A 453 -15.52 0.14 -17.91
C ALA A 453 -15.13 0.43 -19.37
N VAL A 454 -14.30 1.47 -19.61
CA VAL A 454 -13.81 1.81 -20.95
C VAL A 454 -12.78 0.77 -21.43
N LYS A 455 -12.97 0.26 -22.64
CA LYS A 455 -12.10 -0.80 -23.22
C LYS A 455 -11.02 -0.19 -24.11
N LEU A 456 -9.77 -0.57 -23.87
CA LEU A 456 -8.60 -0.14 -24.64
C LEU A 456 -7.95 -1.30 -25.40
N LYS A 457 -7.52 -1.08 -26.64
CA LYS A 457 -6.68 -2.02 -27.42
C LYS A 457 -5.31 -1.40 -27.72
N PHE A 458 -4.21 -2.16 -27.51
CA PHE A 458 -2.84 -1.64 -27.61
C PHE A 458 -1.76 -2.72 -27.87
N LEU A 459 -0.58 -2.31 -28.33
CA LEU A 459 0.59 -3.17 -28.61
C LEU A 459 1.88 -2.63 -27.94
N SER A 460 2.55 -3.40 -27.07
CA SER A 460 3.71 -2.96 -26.26
C SER A 460 5.08 -3.05 -26.99
N GLN A 461 6.04 -2.16 -26.66
CA GLN A 461 7.41 -2.12 -27.20
C GLN A 461 8.50 -1.94 -26.10
N ALA A 462 9.77 -2.27 -26.41
CA ALA A 462 10.92 -2.21 -25.47
C ALA A 462 12.05 -1.27 -25.96
N ALA A 463 12.80 -0.63 -25.04
CA ALA A 463 13.82 0.40 -25.33
C ALA A 463 15.22 0.10 -24.74
N ILE A 464 16.30 0.42 -25.48
CA ILE A 464 17.73 0.12 -25.14
C ILE A 464 18.69 1.17 -25.73
N VAL A 465 19.77 1.61 -25.03
CA VAL A 465 21.06 2.12 -25.63
C VAL A 465 22.26 2.14 -24.64
N SER A 466 23.51 1.94 -25.12
CA SER A 466 24.81 2.28 -24.45
C SER A 466 25.97 2.55 -25.47
N ILE A 467 27.13 3.15 -25.04
CA ILE A 467 28.49 3.19 -25.70
C ILE A 467 29.62 3.77 -24.74
N GLU A 468 30.90 3.38 -24.93
CA GLU A 468 32.08 3.51 -24.01
C GLU A 468 33.32 4.31 -24.53
N ASN A 469 34.37 4.54 -23.69
CA ASN A 469 35.69 5.20 -23.94
C ASN A 469 36.82 4.77 -22.93
N ASP A 470 38.11 5.01 -23.25
CA ASP A 470 39.37 4.49 -22.61
C ASP A 470 40.10 5.43 -21.59
N TRP A 471 40.94 4.87 -20.68
CA TRP A 471 41.42 5.44 -19.40
C TRP A 471 42.79 4.94 -18.88
N SER A 472 43.64 4.42 -19.75
CA SER A 472 44.86 3.65 -19.43
C SER A 472 46.02 4.39 -18.69
N ALA A 473 45.85 5.63 -18.20
CA ALA A 473 46.94 6.49 -17.73
C ALA A 473 47.07 6.69 -16.19
N TYR A 474 46.30 5.99 -15.35
CA TYR A 474 46.25 6.27 -13.90
C TYR A 474 46.61 5.04 -13.04
N ASP A 475 47.23 5.26 -11.87
CA ASP A 475 47.79 4.23 -10.98
C ASP A 475 46.73 3.36 -10.26
N TYR A 476 45.71 3.98 -9.67
CA TYR A 476 44.53 3.30 -9.13
C TYR A 476 43.30 3.92 -9.71
N VAL A 477 42.50 3.07 -10.33
CA VAL A 477 41.30 3.44 -11.04
C VAL A 477 40.18 2.56 -10.53
N VAL A 478 39.18 3.19 -9.90
CA VAL A 478 37.99 2.51 -9.43
C VAL A 478 36.84 2.87 -10.34
N GLU A 479 36.23 1.84 -10.90
CA GLU A 479 35.03 1.95 -11.71
C GLU A 479 33.85 1.40 -10.94
N GLY A 480 32.69 2.01 -11.12
CA GLY A 480 31.48 1.52 -10.52
C GLY A 480 30.22 2.13 -11.10
N GLU A 481 29.12 1.53 -10.71
CA GLU A 481 27.80 1.97 -11.08
C GLU A 481 26.94 2.09 -9.82
N ILE A 482 26.26 3.22 -9.67
CA ILE A 482 25.25 3.42 -8.64
C ILE A 482 23.92 3.73 -9.31
N LYS A 483 22.89 3.00 -8.92
CA LYS A 483 21.49 3.28 -9.29
C LYS A 483 20.77 3.84 -8.07
N ILE A 484 20.07 4.94 -8.28
CA ILE A 484 19.22 5.59 -7.30
C ILE A 484 17.79 5.49 -7.83
N GLY A 485 16.92 4.84 -7.07
CA GLY A 485 15.50 4.71 -7.42
C GLY A 485 14.79 6.06 -7.44
N GLY A 486 13.64 6.10 -8.12
CA GLY A 486 12.75 7.27 -8.05
C GLY A 486 12.14 7.43 -6.66
N GLN A 487 11.51 8.58 -6.43
CA GLN A 487 10.84 8.87 -5.17
C GLN A 487 9.51 9.56 -5.44
N GLU A 488 8.43 8.99 -4.94
CA GLU A 488 7.11 9.60 -4.96
C GLU A 488 7.05 10.82 -4.04
N HIS A 489 6.33 11.86 -4.46
CA HIS A 489 6.19 13.08 -3.65
C HIS A 489 5.36 12.81 -2.39
N PHE A 490 4.30 12.03 -2.54
CA PHE A 490 3.41 11.57 -1.47
C PHE A 490 2.90 12.71 -0.57
N TYR A 491 2.56 13.86 -1.16
CA TYR A 491 1.81 14.91 -0.49
C TYR A 491 0.46 14.37 0.00
N LEU A 492 0.02 14.74 1.21
CA LEU A 492 -1.16 14.12 1.82
C LEU A 492 -2.47 14.52 1.12
N GLU A 493 -2.57 15.76 0.66
CA GLU A 493 -3.63 16.19 -0.27
C GLU A 493 -3.19 15.81 -1.69
N THR A 494 -3.90 14.91 -2.37
CA THR A 494 -3.66 14.58 -3.80
C THR A 494 -3.85 15.81 -4.70
N GLN A 495 -3.60 15.68 -6.00
CA GLN A 495 -3.94 16.72 -6.97
C GLN A 495 -5.45 16.92 -7.02
N GLN A 496 -5.87 18.18 -6.95
CA GLN A 496 -7.27 18.56 -6.89
C GLN A 496 -7.49 19.87 -7.65
N CYS A 497 -8.60 19.94 -8.38
CA CYS A 497 -9.00 21.13 -9.12
C CYS A 497 -10.52 21.27 -9.14
N LEU A 498 -10.99 22.52 -9.09
CA LEU A 498 -12.37 22.93 -9.21
C LEU A 498 -12.46 24.08 -10.20
N VAL A 499 -13.17 23.88 -11.30
CA VAL A 499 -13.38 24.90 -12.32
C VAL A 499 -14.84 25.35 -12.32
N ILE A 500 -15.06 26.65 -12.26
CA ILE A 500 -16.37 27.28 -12.15
C ILE A 500 -16.54 28.20 -13.36
N PRO A 501 -17.49 27.92 -14.27
CA PRO A 501 -17.79 28.81 -15.36
C PRO A 501 -18.61 30.02 -14.88
N ASN A 502 -18.24 31.21 -15.34
CA ASN A 502 -18.88 32.49 -15.05
C ASN A 502 -19.52 33.09 -16.32
N GLU A 503 -19.67 34.41 -16.40
CA GLU A 503 -20.32 35.08 -17.52
C GLU A 503 -19.54 34.90 -18.83
N GLY A 504 -20.24 34.50 -19.89
CA GLY A 504 -19.65 34.28 -21.20
C GLY A 504 -18.67 33.11 -21.22
N ASP A 505 -17.39 33.40 -21.43
CA ASP A 505 -16.28 32.46 -21.51
C ASP A 505 -15.36 32.50 -20.28
N GLU A 506 -15.76 33.22 -19.22
CA GLU A 506 -14.98 33.39 -18.00
C GLU A 506 -14.94 32.12 -17.14
N LEU A 507 -13.77 31.84 -16.56
CA LEU A 507 -13.54 30.70 -15.69
C LEU A 507 -12.83 31.12 -14.41
N GLU A 508 -13.36 30.67 -13.27
CA GLU A 508 -12.65 30.65 -12.00
C GLU A 508 -12.12 29.24 -11.72
N ILE A 509 -10.82 29.12 -11.46
CA ILE A 509 -10.14 27.86 -11.18
C ILE A 509 -9.60 27.92 -9.76
N ILE A 510 -10.06 27.02 -8.91
CA ILE A 510 -9.50 26.79 -7.57
C ILE A 510 -8.76 25.47 -7.62
N THR A 511 -7.45 25.48 -7.36
CA THR A 511 -6.62 24.28 -7.55
C THR A 511 -5.58 24.15 -6.44
N SER A 512 -5.10 22.93 -6.24
CA SER A 512 -3.93 22.66 -5.43
C SER A 512 -2.68 22.66 -6.33
N ALA A 513 -2.05 23.83 -6.51
CA ALA A 513 -0.84 24.00 -7.33
C ALA A 513 0.18 24.92 -6.65
N GLN A 514 1.47 24.74 -6.96
CA GLN A 514 2.56 25.61 -6.50
C GLN A 514 2.70 26.88 -7.35
N GLY A 515 2.35 26.81 -8.64
CA GLY A 515 2.38 27.94 -9.58
C GLY A 515 0.99 28.28 -10.10
N THR A 516 0.37 29.38 -9.62
CA THR A 516 -0.89 29.88 -10.18
C THR A 516 -0.72 30.36 -11.62
N ASN A 517 0.43 30.96 -11.90
CA ASN A 517 0.78 31.43 -13.23
C ASN A 517 0.91 30.25 -14.19
N ASP A 518 1.55 29.14 -13.82
CA ASP A 518 1.70 27.99 -14.74
C ASP A 518 0.35 27.34 -15.11
N VAL A 519 -0.64 27.41 -14.22
CA VAL A 519 -2.02 26.96 -14.47
C VAL A 519 -2.78 27.94 -15.38
N GLN A 520 -2.63 29.25 -15.18
CA GLN A 520 -3.33 30.31 -15.92
C GLN A 520 -2.68 30.61 -17.28
N LEU A 521 -1.38 30.90 -17.22
CA LEU A 521 -0.51 31.49 -18.24
C LEU A 521 0.98 31.30 -17.86
N SER A 522 1.70 30.25 -18.27
CA SER A 522 3.15 30.22 -18.06
C SER A 522 3.89 31.12 -19.06
N TYR A 523 4.98 31.76 -18.63
CA TYR A 523 5.80 32.70 -19.40
C TYR A 523 6.48 32.07 -20.64
N PHE A 524 6.54 30.75 -20.70
CA PHE A 524 6.95 29.98 -21.88
C PHE A 524 5.79 29.13 -22.47
N TYR A 525 4.74 28.84 -21.71
CA TYR A 525 3.65 27.91 -22.06
C TYR A 525 2.30 28.33 -21.46
N MET A 526 1.39 28.84 -22.27
CA MET A 526 0.02 29.13 -21.85
C MET A 526 -0.79 27.84 -21.85
N GLU A 527 -1.08 27.23 -20.70
CA GLU A 527 -1.75 25.92 -20.64
C GLU A 527 -3.28 26.07 -20.77
N THR A 528 -3.99 26.54 -19.72
CA THR A 528 -5.47 26.54 -19.77
C THR A 528 -6.06 27.55 -20.77
N ALA A 529 -5.58 28.80 -20.80
CA ALA A 529 -6.10 29.83 -21.71
C ALA A 529 -5.96 29.45 -23.20
N LYS A 530 -4.80 28.93 -23.59
CA LYS A 530 -4.50 28.54 -24.97
C LYS A 530 -5.22 27.26 -25.38
N CYS A 531 -5.26 26.24 -24.50
CA CYS A 531 -6.00 25.00 -24.76
C CYS A 531 -7.49 25.26 -25.01
N LEU A 532 -8.04 26.29 -24.37
CA LEU A 532 -9.44 26.70 -24.53
C LEU A 532 -9.66 27.74 -25.64
N GLY A 533 -8.61 28.32 -26.20
CA GLY A 533 -8.68 29.40 -27.17
C GLY A 533 -9.30 30.71 -26.63
N ILE A 534 -9.13 31.02 -25.34
CA ILE A 534 -9.67 32.24 -24.72
C ILE A 534 -8.57 33.14 -24.14
N PRO A 535 -8.78 34.46 -24.04
CA PRO A 535 -7.80 35.37 -23.44
C PRO A 535 -7.52 35.04 -21.97
N ALA A 536 -6.26 35.14 -21.53
CA ALA A 536 -5.89 34.78 -20.16
C ALA A 536 -6.58 35.63 -19.06
N HIS A 537 -6.99 36.86 -19.37
CA HIS A 537 -7.75 37.71 -18.44
C HIS A 537 -9.15 37.16 -18.12
N LYS A 538 -9.65 36.21 -18.93
CA LYS A 538 -10.92 35.50 -18.70
C LYS A 538 -10.79 34.35 -17.71
N ILE A 539 -9.57 33.99 -17.32
CA ILE A 539 -9.31 32.90 -16.38
C ILE A 539 -8.72 33.46 -15.09
N VAL A 540 -9.32 33.15 -13.95
CA VAL A 540 -8.79 33.53 -12.62
C VAL A 540 -8.42 32.26 -11.86
N VAL A 541 -7.14 32.11 -11.50
CA VAL A 541 -6.65 30.96 -10.71
C VAL A 541 -6.44 31.36 -9.25
N LYS A 542 -7.03 30.61 -8.32
CA LYS A 542 -6.95 30.84 -6.87
C LYS A 542 -6.34 29.63 -6.17
N VAL A 543 -5.35 29.88 -5.32
CA VAL A 543 -4.75 28.88 -4.42
C VAL A 543 -4.73 29.48 -3.02
N LYS A 544 -5.39 28.84 -2.05
CA LYS A 544 -5.40 29.31 -0.66
C LYS A 544 -4.28 28.68 0.17
N ARG A 545 -4.09 27.37 0.00
CA ARG A 545 -3.10 26.50 0.66
C ARG A 545 -3.02 25.18 -0.10
N ILE A 546 -1.96 24.41 0.13
CA ILE A 546 -1.78 23.05 -0.40
C ILE A 546 -1.36 22.11 0.74
N GLY A 547 -1.88 20.89 0.76
CA GLY A 547 -1.56 19.82 1.71
C GLY A 547 -0.28 19.06 1.33
N GLY A 548 0.79 19.81 1.06
CA GLY A 548 2.06 19.32 0.51
C GLY A 548 2.11 19.43 -1.03
N GLY A 549 3.32 19.63 -1.56
CA GLY A 549 3.57 19.74 -3.01
C GLY A 549 4.93 19.16 -3.39
N PHE A 550 6.01 19.59 -2.71
CA PHE A 550 7.36 19.01 -2.83
C PHE A 550 7.94 19.00 -4.26
N GLY A 551 7.49 19.91 -5.13
CA GLY A 551 7.83 19.95 -6.56
C GLY A 551 6.82 19.22 -7.46
N GLY A 552 6.12 18.22 -6.93
CA GLY A 552 5.15 17.43 -7.68
C GLY A 552 3.87 18.17 -8.05
N LYS A 553 3.67 19.39 -7.55
CA LYS A 553 2.55 20.29 -7.89
C LYS A 553 3.02 21.58 -8.60
N GLU A 554 4.23 21.56 -9.14
CA GLU A 554 4.82 22.70 -9.87
C GLU A 554 4.32 22.76 -11.31
N SER A 555 4.54 21.69 -12.09
CA SER A 555 4.23 21.65 -13.53
C SER A 555 3.02 20.78 -13.89
N THR A 556 2.51 20.01 -12.93
CA THR A 556 1.46 18.99 -13.13
C THR A 556 0.04 19.51 -12.95
N GLY A 557 -0.15 20.71 -12.39
CA GLY A 557 -1.48 21.33 -12.21
C GLY A 557 -2.33 21.37 -13.49
N PRO A 558 -1.76 21.76 -14.66
CA PRO A 558 -2.41 21.71 -15.97
C PRO A 558 -3.00 20.35 -16.37
N LEU A 559 -2.43 19.22 -15.90
CA LEU A 559 -2.97 17.88 -16.17
C LEU A 559 -4.42 17.75 -15.69
N LEU A 560 -4.80 18.47 -14.63
CA LEU A 560 -6.15 18.47 -14.08
C LEU A 560 -6.97 19.67 -14.56
N THR A 561 -6.35 20.85 -14.61
CA THR A 561 -7.10 22.10 -14.83
C THR A 561 -7.58 22.22 -16.27
N VAL A 562 -6.82 21.77 -17.26
CA VAL A 562 -7.20 21.85 -18.68
C VAL A 562 -8.42 20.97 -18.97
N PRO A 563 -8.43 19.65 -18.66
CA PRO A 563 -9.61 18.82 -18.92
C PRO A 563 -10.84 19.27 -18.13
N ALA A 564 -10.66 19.66 -16.86
CA ALA A 564 -11.77 20.17 -16.05
C ALA A 564 -12.36 21.47 -16.61
N ALA A 565 -11.52 22.34 -17.19
CA ALA A 565 -11.99 23.58 -17.80
C ALA A 565 -12.70 23.36 -19.14
N ILE A 566 -12.25 22.40 -19.96
CA ILE A 566 -12.96 21.97 -21.17
C ILE A 566 -14.36 21.46 -20.79
N ALA A 567 -14.45 20.57 -19.80
CA ALA A 567 -15.71 20.02 -19.31
C ALA A 567 -16.64 21.12 -18.74
N ALA A 568 -16.10 22.03 -17.93
CA ALA A 568 -16.86 23.12 -17.33
C ALA A 568 -17.47 24.06 -18.38
N ARG A 569 -16.73 24.35 -19.47
CA ARG A 569 -17.24 25.15 -20.59
C ARG A 569 -18.28 24.40 -21.42
N LYS A 570 -18.01 23.15 -21.77
CA LYS A 570 -18.91 22.31 -22.58
C LYS A 570 -20.27 22.14 -21.91
N LEU A 571 -20.27 21.93 -20.60
CA LEU A 571 -21.48 21.64 -19.82
C LEU A 571 -22.08 22.87 -19.14
N ARG A 572 -21.39 24.01 -19.17
CA ARG A 572 -21.74 25.26 -18.45
C ARG A 572 -22.08 25.01 -16.98
N LYS A 573 -21.30 24.14 -16.34
CA LYS A 573 -21.46 23.74 -14.93
C LYS A 573 -20.10 23.69 -14.25
N PRO A 574 -20.04 23.90 -12.92
CA PRO A 574 -18.83 23.67 -12.15
C PRO A 574 -18.37 22.21 -12.22
N VAL A 575 -17.08 21.99 -12.44
CA VAL A 575 -16.48 20.65 -12.56
C VAL A 575 -15.36 20.49 -11.54
N ARG A 576 -15.37 19.36 -10.82
CA ARG A 576 -14.34 18.98 -9.85
C ARG A 576 -13.61 17.73 -10.28
N ILE A 577 -12.30 17.72 -10.05
CA ILE A 577 -11.47 16.54 -10.10
C ILE A 577 -10.65 16.43 -8.81
N ILE A 578 -10.72 15.26 -8.18
CA ILE A 578 -9.88 14.86 -7.05
C ILE A 578 -9.28 13.52 -7.45
N LEU A 579 -7.95 13.43 -7.52
CA LEU A 579 -7.32 12.15 -7.81
C LEU A 579 -7.34 11.25 -6.58
N GLU A 580 -7.65 9.97 -6.81
CA GLU A 580 -7.33 8.92 -5.86
C GLU A 580 -5.81 8.77 -5.74
N ARG A 581 -5.34 8.27 -4.59
CA ARG A 581 -3.90 8.15 -4.34
C ARG A 581 -3.17 7.34 -5.43
N PHE A 582 -3.79 6.26 -5.90
CA PHE A 582 -3.19 5.41 -6.92
C PHE A 582 -3.06 6.16 -8.26
N ASP A 583 -4.09 6.88 -8.68
CA ASP A 583 -4.07 7.66 -9.92
C ASP A 583 -3.06 8.80 -9.84
N ASP A 584 -3.01 9.49 -8.70
CA ASP A 584 -2.02 10.54 -8.44
C ASP A 584 -0.58 10.02 -8.65
N MET A 585 -0.22 8.92 -7.96
CA MET A 585 1.08 8.28 -8.09
C MET A 585 1.37 7.78 -9.52
N ALA A 586 0.34 7.40 -10.27
CA ALA A 586 0.50 6.93 -11.64
C ALA A 586 0.77 8.08 -12.62
N ILE A 587 0.16 9.24 -12.43
CA ILE A 587 0.15 10.30 -13.47
C ILE A 587 1.05 11.50 -13.17
N THR A 588 1.37 11.79 -11.91
CA THR A 588 2.09 13.03 -11.55
C THR A 588 3.60 12.92 -11.63
N GLY A 589 4.11 11.73 -11.95
CA GLY A 589 5.54 11.46 -12.00
C GLY A 589 6.21 11.47 -10.62
N THR A 590 7.52 11.22 -10.62
CA THR A 590 8.34 11.06 -9.40
C THR A 590 9.64 11.85 -9.52
N ARG A 591 10.42 11.91 -8.44
CA ARG A 591 11.84 12.25 -8.55
C ARG A 591 12.52 11.34 -9.56
N HIS A 592 13.27 11.91 -10.51
CA HIS A 592 14.05 11.19 -11.51
C HIS A 592 14.89 10.06 -10.89
N PRO A 593 14.69 8.80 -11.30
CA PRO A 593 15.67 7.75 -11.08
C PRO A 593 16.99 8.13 -11.78
N PHE A 594 18.11 7.92 -11.10
CA PHE A 594 19.43 8.18 -11.64
C PHE A 594 20.27 6.92 -11.73
N LYS A 595 21.03 6.79 -12.81
CA LYS A 595 22.17 5.88 -12.91
C LYS A 595 23.42 6.73 -13.07
N PHE A 596 24.39 6.53 -12.19
CA PHE A 596 25.71 7.12 -12.28
C PHE A 596 26.70 6.02 -12.61
N VAL A 597 27.36 6.14 -13.76
CA VAL A 597 28.53 5.34 -14.09
C VAL A 597 29.73 6.21 -13.81
N TYR A 598 30.53 5.82 -12.82
CA TYR A 598 31.64 6.63 -12.36
C TYR A 598 32.97 5.90 -12.52
N LYS A 599 33.99 6.72 -12.68
CA LYS A 599 35.38 6.32 -12.68
C LYS A 599 36.15 7.34 -11.88
N VAL A 600 36.92 6.88 -10.90
CA VAL A 600 37.64 7.75 -9.98
C VAL A 600 39.08 7.30 -9.91
N ALA A 601 40.00 8.24 -10.11
CA ALA A 601 41.44 8.03 -9.97
C ALA A 601 41.90 8.51 -8.59
N MET A 602 42.69 7.68 -7.92
CA MET A 602 43.25 7.99 -6.60
C MET A 602 44.76 7.77 -6.61
N ASP A 603 45.47 8.54 -5.80
CA ASP A 603 46.87 8.23 -5.50
C ASP A 603 47.00 7.24 -4.33
N LYS A 604 48.25 6.87 -4.02
CA LYS A 604 48.60 5.96 -2.92
C LYS A 604 48.16 6.45 -1.53
N SER A 605 47.86 7.74 -1.36
CA SER A 605 47.35 8.30 -0.09
C SER A 605 45.83 8.26 0.03
N GLY A 606 45.14 7.77 -1.01
CA GLY A 606 43.67 7.79 -1.11
C GLY A 606 43.11 9.15 -1.53
N MET A 607 43.96 10.08 -1.98
CA MET A 607 43.51 11.39 -2.45
C MET A 607 42.94 11.26 -3.87
N LEU A 608 41.72 11.76 -4.07
CA LEU A 608 41.09 11.81 -5.40
C LEU A 608 41.88 12.76 -6.31
N ARG A 609 42.35 12.24 -7.45
CA ARG A 609 43.13 13.00 -8.44
C ARG A 609 42.31 13.36 -9.66
N ASP A 610 41.43 12.46 -10.08
CA ASP A 610 40.57 12.68 -11.23
C ASP A 610 39.26 11.91 -11.06
N PHE A 611 38.20 12.34 -11.74
CA PHE A 611 36.97 11.57 -11.82
C PHE A 611 36.20 11.86 -13.10
N SER A 612 35.43 10.87 -13.52
CA SER A 612 34.47 10.98 -14.60
C SER A 612 33.18 10.32 -14.20
N VAL A 613 32.09 11.05 -14.32
CA VAL A 613 30.76 10.57 -13.96
C VAL A 613 29.86 10.80 -15.16
N LYS A 614 29.30 9.71 -15.69
CA LYS A 614 28.19 9.75 -16.62
C LYS A 614 26.91 9.61 -15.82
N ALA A 615 26.13 10.68 -15.75
CA ALA A 615 24.83 10.70 -15.12
C ALA A 615 23.74 10.47 -16.17
N TYR A 616 22.89 9.48 -15.91
CA TYR A 616 21.71 9.18 -16.71
C TYR A 616 20.49 9.36 -15.80
N SER A 617 19.57 10.25 -16.17
CA SER A 617 18.28 10.39 -15.51
C SER A 617 17.20 9.75 -16.37
N ASN A 618 16.32 8.96 -15.76
CA ASN A 618 15.07 8.59 -16.41
C ASN A 618 14.10 9.77 -16.30
N CYS A 619 13.86 10.46 -17.41
CA CYS A 619 13.00 11.63 -17.50
C CYS A 619 11.52 11.29 -17.71
N GLY A 620 11.17 10.02 -17.89
CA GLY A 620 9.84 9.63 -18.32
C GLY A 620 9.60 10.00 -19.79
N HIS A 621 8.34 10.29 -20.11
CA HIS A 621 7.89 10.51 -21.49
C HIS A 621 8.03 11.95 -21.99
N SER A 622 8.06 12.92 -21.09
CA SER A 622 8.19 14.34 -21.40
C SER A 622 9.46 14.90 -20.77
N LEU A 623 9.97 15.98 -21.33
CA LEU A 623 11.16 16.61 -20.77
C LEU A 623 10.86 17.35 -19.46
N ASP A 624 9.65 17.86 -19.28
CA ASP A 624 9.22 18.59 -18.07
C ASP A 624 10.33 19.50 -17.50
N LEU A 625 10.64 19.42 -16.20
CA LEU A 625 11.75 20.11 -15.55
C LEU A 625 13.08 19.34 -15.61
N SER A 626 13.14 18.23 -16.36
CA SER A 626 14.29 17.32 -16.40
C SER A 626 15.58 18.00 -16.83
N GLN A 627 15.52 18.98 -17.74
CA GLN A 627 16.71 19.76 -18.12
C GLN A 627 17.25 20.59 -16.95
N GLY A 628 16.36 21.16 -16.13
CA GLY A 628 16.74 21.87 -14.91
C GLY A 628 17.33 20.94 -13.87
N VAL A 629 16.71 19.77 -13.67
CA VAL A 629 17.20 18.72 -12.76
C VAL A 629 18.59 18.22 -13.19
N MET A 630 18.78 17.99 -14.49
CA MET A 630 20.09 17.62 -15.04
C MET A 630 21.08 18.79 -14.89
N ARG A 631 20.63 20.02 -15.13
CA ARG A 631 21.29 21.31 -14.80
C ARG A 631 21.97 21.33 -13.43
N GLU A 632 21.17 21.01 -12.42
CA GLU A 632 21.52 21.24 -11.02
C GLU A 632 22.30 20.08 -10.39
N SER A 633 22.17 18.86 -10.89
CA SER A 633 22.83 17.68 -10.30
C SER A 633 24.37 17.78 -10.35
N PRO A 634 25.01 18.11 -11.50
CA PRO A 634 26.44 18.44 -11.64
C PRO A 634 26.90 19.58 -10.74
N LYS A 635 26.13 20.67 -10.64
CA LYS A 635 26.52 21.86 -9.87
C LYS A 635 26.67 21.55 -8.39
N LYS A 636 25.83 20.66 -7.85
CA LYS A 636 25.92 20.22 -6.45
C LYS A 636 27.04 19.19 -6.23
N MET A 637 27.49 18.47 -7.27
CA MET A 637 28.69 17.62 -7.23
C MET A 637 30.01 18.42 -7.20
N LYS A 638 30.02 19.69 -7.65
CA LYS A 638 31.20 20.60 -7.61
C LYS A 638 31.72 20.97 -6.21
N ARG A 639 31.16 20.40 -5.13
CA ARG A 639 31.84 20.44 -3.82
C ARG A 639 33.20 19.72 -3.84
N LEU A 640 33.48 18.94 -4.89
CA LEU A 640 34.81 18.49 -5.30
C LEU A 640 35.30 19.41 -6.44
N LYS A 641 36.38 20.18 -6.22
CA LYS A 641 36.94 21.17 -7.17
C LYS A 641 37.58 20.52 -8.41
N LEU A 642 36.83 19.92 -9.32
CA LEU A 642 37.33 19.46 -10.63
C LEU A 642 36.23 19.59 -11.70
N PHE A 643 36.65 19.86 -12.94
CA PHE A 643 35.79 20.21 -14.09
C PHE A 643 34.94 19.01 -14.58
N MET A 644 33.65 19.25 -14.86
CA MET A 644 32.78 18.29 -15.57
C MET A 644 32.47 18.80 -16.98
N ILE A 645 32.43 17.88 -17.95
CA ILE A 645 31.95 18.11 -19.31
C ILE A 645 30.50 17.62 -19.39
N GLU A 646 29.55 18.53 -19.61
CA GLU A 646 28.13 18.19 -19.82
C GLU A 646 27.90 17.80 -21.29
N LYS A 647 27.31 16.62 -21.54
CA LYS A 647 26.76 16.24 -22.84
C LYS A 647 25.35 15.68 -22.63
N CYS A 648 24.33 16.39 -23.12
CA CYS A 648 22.94 15.93 -23.14
C CYS A 648 22.65 15.32 -24.51
N VAL A 649 22.24 14.05 -24.57
CA VAL A 649 21.91 13.36 -25.82
C VAL A 649 20.45 12.91 -25.79
N ARG A 650 19.68 13.31 -26.79
CA ARG A 650 18.27 12.90 -26.99
C ARG A 650 18.22 11.57 -27.75
N THR A 651 17.34 10.67 -27.34
CA THR A 651 16.92 9.50 -28.14
C THR A 651 15.42 9.58 -28.40
N CYS A 652 15.03 10.19 -29.52
CA CYS A 652 13.72 10.00 -30.13
C CYS A 652 13.97 9.58 -31.58
N ASN A 653 13.43 8.43 -31.99
CA ASN A 653 13.34 7.95 -33.37
C ASN A 653 14.60 8.11 -34.22
N GLY A 654 15.58 7.22 -34.04
CA GLY A 654 16.53 6.80 -35.08
C GLY A 654 17.38 7.87 -35.77
N THR A 655 17.38 9.13 -35.33
CA THR A 655 18.19 10.20 -35.94
C THR A 655 18.92 10.99 -34.87
N TYR A 656 20.25 10.88 -34.92
CA TYR A 656 21.17 11.66 -34.10
C TYR A 656 21.03 13.14 -34.46
N ARG A 657 20.49 13.96 -33.54
CA ARG A 657 20.79 15.40 -33.51
C ARG A 657 21.57 15.71 -32.26
N GLN A 658 22.87 15.96 -32.44
CA GLN A 658 23.69 16.70 -31.49
C GLN A 658 23.04 18.05 -31.24
N LEU A 659 22.70 18.36 -29.99
CA LEU A 659 22.51 19.73 -29.55
C LEU A 659 23.83 20.11 -28.87
N LEU A 660 24.52 21.07 -29.49
CA LEU A 660 25.78 21.66 -29.01
C LEU A 660 25.58 22.37 -27.67
#